data_AF-A0A7V2WEN8-F1
#
_entry.id   AF-A0A7V2WEN8-F1
#
_cell.length_a   1.000
_cell.length_b   1.000
_cell.length_c   1.000
_cell.angle_alpha   90.00
_cell.angle_beta   90.00
_cell.angle_gamma   90.00
#
_symmetry.space_group_name_H-M   'P 1'
#
loop_
_entity.id
_entity.type
_entity.pdbx_description
1 polymer ?
#
loop_
_entity_poly.entity_id
_entity_poly.type
_entity_poly.pdbx_seq_one_letter_code
_entity_poly.pdbx_strand_id
1 'polypeptide(L)'
;MNIKALDSLLSQVVEAVIPRLIKKQMKPGDGVTKDEFEQIFYRLLLSTDIDTANKLIKQFNQYLISVGAVKYDENPGISIVRIKRPAARITVDGVHDLRWLSSLETLFLSSLDVLSSDLEKRTGQLIFSAIRYGGLLRSAQIKLFMNLICEPPHYLDGHIWFEIEENNNEGTQIWNPDPLTLALLYNWYEDLMHIKLKDALKEKRTVFQWIHIINRFFNQDKKKTKKISPKKLIKAISSRLSLSMPALLVDCAQGVHDSRTIHPDVYCRLITAKSPVHNIDCIEPPQQQSTRQKTIQKINTAHKSGLKDNELLLKIGQLLRSVNKRGQIAKEIKDLIDTLSPECNPITVYLCQWISIRLTHNNRWGNRYKAKSAYTRLRSIARRLGGWMGSEDPTKMGVQKLIEIYEEVIDSVDTISLRASIAKNLREFQEFLEDEWGAERITSDAPWAGYNKGGSNVDAKIILPEEYATATNFYFKQIEKEHNSLEKNLLIARLLLLIMGYRAGMRRKEGIGLRIKDICSMGRPEILIRPHEKRLLKSLSANRRIPVFIFFSTNEQALLLSFLKKREEEGAKPDDYFFCIRELQTPFINESLVFDHIQWLLQVITGDPKTRYHHLRHSFATWRFWKWMMPRYYEYETLYRGFEQYDEQKLLNERKNVLGLQNGDEASHKVAYALSMSVGHSGPSMTLNHYIHSDHWMREIEFRRLSPQLSTKTISSLAGVSVRAVQKKAKGKKDGLTADL
;
A
#
# COMPACT_ATOMS: atom_id res chain seq x y z
N MET A 1 26.10 -3.49 21.32
CA MET A 1 27.22 -2.71 20.74
C MET A 1 28.01 -2.07 21.86
N ASN A 2 29.33 -1.90 21.72
CA ASN A 2 30.15 -1.12 22.65
C ASN A 2 30.43 0.24 21.99
N ILE A 3 30.15 1.36 22.68
CA ILE A 3 30.36 2.70 22.12
C ILE A 3 31.83 2.97 21.78
N LYS A 4 32.77 2.34 22.51
CA LYS A 4 34.21 2.38 22.25
C LYS A 4 34.60 1.79 20.90
N ALA A 5 33.73 1.01 20.27
CA ALA A 5 33.95 0.40 18.96
C ALA A 5 33.34 1.23 17.79
N LEU A 6 32.62 2.32 18.07
CA LEU A 6 31.98 3.14 17.03
C LEU A 6 32.93 4.21 16.49
N ASP A 7 33.52 5.01 17.38
CA ASP A 7 34.50 6.03 17.07
C ASP A 7 35.19 6.52 18.37
N SER A 8 36.50 6.77 18.33
CA SER A 8 37.28 7.15 19.51
C SER A 8 36.92 8.54 20.03
N LEU A 9 36.68 9.50 19.14
CA LEU A 9 36.31 10.87 19.52
C LEU A 9 34.89 10.89 20.10
N LEU A 10 33.95 10.20 19.45
CA LEU A 10 32.60 10.06 19.97
C LEU A 10 32.61 9.43 21.38
N SER A 11 33.40 8.38 21.58
CA SER A 11 33.52 7.74 22.87
C SER A 11 34.04 8.69 23.95
N GLN A 12 35.05 9.50 23.65
CA GLN A 12 35.61 10.47 24.61
C GLN A 12 34.59 11.56 24.98
N VAL A 13 33.89 12.11 23.98
CA VAL A 13 32.87 13.15 24.22
C VAL A 13 31.71 12.59 25.03
N VAL A 14 31.27 11.37 24.73
CA VAL A 14 30.19 10.71 25.48
C VAL A 14 30.65 10.34 26.89
N GLU A 15 31.91 9.95 27.09
CA GLU A 15 32.45 9.67 28.43
C GLU A 15 32.45 10.92 29.30
N ALA A 16 32.76 12.08 28.71
CA ALA A 16 32.81 13.36 29.40
C ALA A 16 31.41 13.88 29.78
N VAL A 17 30.39 13.63 28.96
CA VAL A 17 29.03 14.16 29.18
C VAL A 17 28.14 13.15 29.92
N ILE A 18 28.24 11.87 29.58
CA ILE A 18 27.37 10.80 30.10
C ILE A 18 28.22 9.58 30.49
N PRO A 19 29.08 9.69 31.52
CA PRO A 19 29.94 8.58 31.96
C PRO A 19 29.15 7.32 32.36
N ARG A 20 27.91 7.52 32.83
CA ARG A 20 26.99 6.43 33.20
C ARG A 20 26.59 5.53 32.01
N LEU A 21 26.55 6.07 30.79
CA LEU A 21 26.23 5.35 29.57
C LEU A 21 27.36 4.40 29.15
N ILE A 22 28.62 4.78 29.39
CA ILE A 22 29.80 3.96 29.06
C ILE A 22 30.07 2.91 30.14
N LYS A 23 29.89 3.27 31.41
CA LYS A 23 30.10 2.36 32.55
C LYS A 23 28.97 1.35 32.75
N LYS A 24 27.95 1.32 31.88
CA LYS A 24 26.74 0.48 31.98
C LYS A 24 26.00 0.60 33.32
N GLN A 25 26.01 1.78 33.93
CA GLN A 25 25.39 2.05 35.23
C GLN A 25 23.97 2.64 35.09
N MET A 26 23.32 2.46 33.93
CA MET A 26 21.99 3.00 33.68
C MET A 26 20.91 2.13 34.33
N LYS A 27 20.02 2.74 35.11
CA LYS A 27 18.85 2.08 35.69
C LYS A 27 17.73 1.96 34.64
N PRO A 28 16.76 1.04 34.81
CA PRO A 28 15.57 1.00 33.97
C PRO A 28 14.82 2.33 34.03
N GLY A 29 14.66 3.01 32.89
CA GLY A 29 14.04 4.33 32.79
C GLY A 29 15.04 5.50 32.71
N ASP A 30 16.33 5.27 32.99
CA ASP A 30 17.36 6.24 32.66
C ASP A 30 17.51 6.28 31.13
N GLY A 31 17.45 7.47 30.55
CA GLY A 31 17.79 7.70 29.15
C GLY A 31 18.60 8.98 29.04
N VAL A 32 19.20 9.19 27.88
CA VAL A 32 19.93 10.43 27.56
C VAL A 32 18.92 11.57 27.49
N THR A 33 19.16 12.63 28.27
CA THR A 33 18.30 13.82 28.24
C THR A 33 18.60 14.68 27.02
N LYS A 34 17.69 15.61 26.71
CA LYS A 34 17.90 16.55 25.60
C LYS A 34 19.17 17.39 25.80
N ASP A 35 19.39 17.92 26.99
CA ASP A 35 20.56 18.74 27.31
C ASP A 35 21.88 17.95 27.18
N GLU A 36 21.90 16.72 27.66
CA GLU A 36 23.08 15.84 27.54
C GLU A 36 23.40 15.54 26.07
N PHE A 37 22.37 15.32 25.26
CA PHE A 37 22.54 15.11 23.83
C PHE A 37 23.05 16.35 23.12
N GLU A 38 22.48 17.52 23.41
CA GLU A 38 22.92 18.80 22.83
C GLU A 38 24.37 19.10 23.20
N GLN A 39 24.78 18.85 24.45
CA GLN A 39 26.18 18.99 24.86
C GLN A 39 27.13 18.09 24.07
N ILE A 40 26.74 16.84 23.78
CA ILE A 40 27.53 15.94 22.92
C ILE A 40 27.59 16.49 21.49
N PHE A 41 26.47 16.94 20.94
CA PHE A 41 26.39 17.54 19.60
C PHE A 41 27.33 18.75 19.46
N TYR A 42 27.25 19.71 20.38
CA TYR A 42 28.10 20.91 20.35
C TYR A 42 29.58 20.58 20.55
N ARG A 43 29.92 19.65 21.46
CA ARG A 43 31.31 19.23 21.67
C ARG A 43 31.90 18.55 20.43
N LEU A 44 31.11 17.77 19.70
CA LEU A 44 31.53 17.18 18.42
C LEU A 44 31.69 18.25 17.33
N LEU A 45 30.79 19.23 17.26
CA LEU A 45 30.86 20.35 16.32
C LEU A 45 32.08 21.26 16.58
N LEU A 46 32.47 21.41 17.84
CA LEU A 46 33.68 22.16 18.22
C LEU A 46 34.97 21.38 17.94
N SER A 47 34.89 20.04 17.86
CA SER A 47 36.06 19.16 17.69
C SER A 47 36.25 18.68 16.24
N THR A 48 35.27 18.87 15.35
CA THR A 48 35.26 18.38 13.96
C THR A 48 34.50 19.31 13.02
N ASP A 49 34.59 19.08 11.70
CA ASP A 49 33.73 19.76 10.73
C ASP A 49 32.27 19.29 10.83
N ILE A 50 31.36 20.07 10.25
CA ILE A 50 29.91 19.85 10.36
C ILE A 50 29.45 18.50 9.76
N ASP A 51 30.10 18.01 8.71
CA ASP A 51 29.72 16.74 8.08
C ASP A 51 30.16 15.55 8.93
N THR A 52 31.37 15.62 9.49
CA THR A 52 31.90 14.62 10.43
C THR A 52 31.09 14.59 11.73
N ALA A 53 30.81 15.75 12.33
CA ALA A 53 29.97 15.84 13.53
C ALA A 53 28.57 15.23 13.29
N ASN A 54 27.94 15.54 12.16
CA ASN A 54 26.66 14.97 11.77
C ASN A 54 26.70 13.45 11.58
N LYS A 55 27.80 12.91 11.05
CA LYS A 55 28.00 11.46 10.90
C LYS A 55 28.13 10.77 12.25
N LEU A 56 28.97 11.30 13.14
CA LEU A 56 29.18 10.77 14.50
C LEU A 56 27.89 10.83 15.33
N ILE A 57 27.13 11.92 15.20
CA ILE A 57 25.84 12.06 15.89
C ILE A 57 24.79 11.08 15.36
N LYS A 58 24.77 10.78 14.06
CA LYS A 58 23.91 9.70 13.53
C LYS A 58 24.29 8.34 14.09
N GLN A 59 25.58 8.03 14.20
CA GLN A 59 26.07 6.79 14.80
C GLN A 59 25.73 6.72 16.29
N PHE A 60 25.86 7.83 17.01
CA PHE A 60 25.47 7.93 18.42
C PHE A 60 23.97 7.70 18.61
N ASN A 61 23.13 8.35 17.79
CA ASN A 61 21.69 8.13 17.77
C ASN A 61 21.32 6.66 17.52
N GLN A 62 21.96 6.00 16.54
CA GLN A 62 21.75 4.57 16.27
C GLN A 62 22.16 3.71 17.47
N TYR A 63 23.27 4.06 18.13
CA TYR A 63 23.73 3.39 19.34
C TYR A 63 22.70 3.51 20.46
N LEU A 64 22.24 4.73 20.78
CA LEU A 64 21.24 4.96 21.83
C LEU A 64 19.96 4.17 21.61
N ILE A 65 19.49 4.08 20.36
CA ILE A 65 18.34 3.26 19.99
C ILE A 65 18.63 1.77 20.24
N SER A 66 19.82 1.29 19.83
CA SER A 66 20.19 -0.12 19.97
C SER A 66 20.29 -0.58 21.43
N VAL A 67 20.62 0.33 22.34
CA VAL A 67 20.73 0.04 23.78
C VAL A 67 19.51 0.49 24.58
N GLY A 68 18.47 1.01 23.93
CA GLY A 68 17.24 1.47 24.60
C GLY A 68 17.40 2.69 25.50
N ALA A 69 18.45 3.49 25.31
CA ALA A 69 18.79 4.64 26.17
C ALA A 69 18.21 5.99 25.67
N VAL A 70 17.16 5.95 24.86
CA VAL A 70 16.50 7.16 24.31
C VAL A 70 15.29 7.53 25.17
N LYS A 71 15.28 8.76 25.71
CA LYS A 71 14.07 9.36 26.29
C LYS A 71 13.15 9.90 25.20
N TYR A 72 12.19 9.08 24.76
CA TYR A 72 11.30 9.43 23.64
C TYR A 72 10.36 10.62 23.94
N ASP A 73 10.10 10.88 25.21
CA ASP A 73 9.32 12.00 25.74
C ASP A 73 10.06 13.35 25.65
N GLU A 74 11.38 13.35 25.84
CA GLU A 74 12.22 14.56 25.76
C GLU A 74 12.76 14.84 24.34
N ASN A 75 12.60 13.88 23.41
CA ASN A 75 13.08 13.93 22.03
C ASN A 75 14.54 14.43 21.89
N PRO A 76 15.51 13.80 22.57
CA PRO A 76 16.89 14.28 22.67
C PRO A 76 17.65 14.23 21.34
N GLY A 77 17.27 13.34 20.42
CA GLY A 77 18.00 13.11 19.17
C GLY A 77 17.58 13.99 17.99
N ILE A 78 18.52 14.32 17.09
CA ILE A 78 18.18 14.74 15.72
C ILE A 78 17.36 13.63 15.07
N SER A 79 16.17 13.94 14.57
CA SER A 79 15.34 13.00 13.83
C SER A 79 16.17 12.30 12.75
N ILE A 80 16.44 11.00 12.94
CA ILE A 80 17.31 10.19 12.06
C ILE A 80 16.69 10.11 10.65
N VAL A 81 15.39 10.31 10.56
CA VAL A 81 14.65 10.40 9.31
C VAL A 81 14.71 11.85 8.81
N ARG A 82 15.64 12.13 7.89
CA ARG A 82 15.60 13.38 7.12
C ARG A 82 14.32 13.37 6.29
N ILE A 83 13.28 14.06 6.76
CA ILE A 83 12.04 14.22 6.00
C ILE A 83 12.38 15.05 4.75
N LYS A 84 12.45 14.38 3.61
CA LYS A 84 12.66 15.05 2.32
C LYS A 84 11.41 15.88 2.03
N ARG A 85 11.50 17.20 2.19
CA ARG A 85 10.42 18.09 1.77
C ARG A 85 10.28 18.01 0.25
N PRO A 86 9.07 17.83 -0.29
CA PRO A 86 8.86 17.91 -1.72
C PRO A 86 9.23 19.31 -2.22
N ALA A 87 9.66 19.40 -3.49
CA ALA A 87 9.94 20.68 -4.11
C ALA A 87 8.67 21.55 -4.15
N ALA A 88 8.84 22.87 -4.11
CA ALA A 88 7.73 23.80 -4.29
C ALA A 88 7.05 23.55 -5.64
N ARG A 89 5.74 23.35 -5.63
CA ARG A 89 4.95 23.00 -6.83
C ARG A 89 4.73 24.17 -7.78
N ILE A 90 4.83 25.38 -7.25
CA ILE A 90 4.75 26.62 -8.01
C ILE A 90 6.02 27.39 -7.75
N THR A 91 6.75 27.64 -8.82
CA THR A 91 7.88 28.57 -8.85
C THR A 91 7.42 29.88 -9.47
N VAL A 92 8.25 30.92 -9.42
CA VAL A 92 7.99 32.20 -10.07
C VAL A 92 7.68 32.02 -11.57
N ASP A 93 8.44 31.15 -12.26
CA ASP A 93 8.18 30.78 -13.65
C ASP A 93 6.80 30.15 -13.87
N GLY A 94 6.28 29.44 -12.87
CA GLY A 94 4.96 28.80 -12.91
C GLY A 94 3.80 29.79 -13.00
N VAL A 95 3.97 31.04 -12.57
CA VAL A 95 2.92 32.07 -12.65
C VAL A 95 2.58 32.42 -14.11
N HIS A 96 3.58 32.47 -14.98
CA HIS A 96 3.37 32.70 -16.41
C HIS A 96 2.59 31.55 -17.07
N ASP A 97 2.92 30.31 -16.69
CA ASP A 97 2.22 29.11 -17.18
C ASP A 97 0.75 29.10 -16.71
N LEU A 98 0.44 29.59 -15.51
CA LEU A 98 -0.93 29.72 -15.02
C LEU A 98 -1.74 30.77 -15.80
N ARG A 99 -1.15 31.92 -16.13
CA ARG A 99 -1.84 32.94 -16.95
C ARG A 99 -2.13 32.41 -18.35
N TRP A 100 -1.16 31.73 -18.95
CA TRP A 100 -1.33 31.06 -20.25
C TRP A 100 -2.44 30.01 -20.21
N LEU A 101 -2.51 29.19 -19.15
CA LEU A 101 -3.59 28.22 -18.97
C LEU A 101 -4.95 28.91 -18.83
N SER A 102 -5.05 30.02 -18.09
CA SER A 102 -6.30 30.79 -17.98
C SER A 102 -6.83 31.24 -19.34
N SER A 103 -5.95 31.66 -20.26
CA SER A 103 -6.39 32.01 -21.62
C SER A 103 -6.99 30.82 -22.38
N LEU A 104 -6.43 29.61 -22.20
CA LEU A 104 -6.99 28.39 -22.79
C LEU A 104 -8.34 28.01 -22.15
N GLU A 105 -8.46 28.15 -20.83
CA GLU A 105 -9.73 27.91 -20.11
C GLU A 105 -10.84 28.83 -20.63
N THR A 106 -10.56 30.13 -20.83
CA THR A 106 -11.54 31.07 -21.40
C THR A 106 -12.00 30.66 -22.80
N LEU A 107 -11.06 30.28 -23.68
CA LEU A 107 -11.38 29.81 -25.03
C LEU A 107 -12.18 28.49 -25.02
N PHE A 108 -11.86 27.59 -24.10
CA PHE A 108 -12.58 26.35 -23.94
C PHE A 108 -14.01 26.60 -23.44
N LEU A 109 -14.19 27.42 -22.40
CA LEU A 109 -15.51 27.68 -21.84
C LEU A 109 -16.43 28.39 -22.84
N SER A 110 -15.91 29.30 -23.67
CA SER A 110 -16.71 29.95 -24.73
C SER A 110 -17.15 28.97 -25.82
N SER A 111 -16.41 27.87 -26.03
CA SER A 111 -16.78 26.84 -26.99
C SER A 111 -17.92 25.93 -26.54
N LEU A 112 -18.33 25.98 -25.26
CA LEU A 112 -19.38 25.12 -24.71
C LEU A 112 -20.80 25.61 -25.06
N ASP A 113 -20.96 26.86 -25.50
CA ASP A 113 -22.26 27.42 -25.83
C ASP A 113 -22.90 26.76 -27.07
N VAL A 114 -22.08 26.40 -28.06
CA VAL A 114 -22.51 25.74 -29.30
C VAL A 114 -21.52 24.62 -29.62
N LEU A 115 -21.96 23.38 -29.42
CA LEU A 115 -21.13 22.21 -29.73
C LEU A 115 -20.94 22.10 -31.25
N SER A 116 -19.70 21.95 -31.68
CA SER A 116 -19.37 21.82 -33.11
C SER A 116 -19.71 20.42 -33.62
N SER A 117 -20.25 20.34 -34.84
CA SER A 117 -20.41 19.08 -35.58
C SER A 117 -19.09 18.53 -36.13
N ASP A 118 -18.01 19.33 -36.13
CA ASP A 118 -16.69 18.92 -36.57
C ASP A 118 -16.06 17.92 -35.57
N LEU A 119 -15.68 16.75 -36.08
CA LEU A 119 -15.15 15.65 -35.29
C LEU A 119 -13.89 16.04 -34.52
N GLU A 120 -12.93 16.72 -35.17
CA GLU A 120 -11.67 17.06 -34.53
C GLU A 120 -11.87 18.12 -33.44
N LYS A 121 -12.69 19.14 -33.69
CA LYS A 121 -13.00 20.18 -32.70
C LYS A 121 -13.66 19.57 -31.47
N ARG A 122 -14.67 18.72 -31.68
CA ARG A 122 -15.40 18.08 -30.59
C ARG A 122 -14.55 17.11 -29.79
N THR A 123 -13.70 16.36 -30.48
CA THR A 123 -12.72 15.48 -29.84
C THR A 123 -11.73 16.29 -29.01
N GLY A 124 -11.25 17.43 -29.52
CA GLY A 124 -10.35 18.33 -28.79
C GLY A 124 -10.99 18.94 -27.54
N GLN A 125 -12.27 19.32 -27.64
CA GLN A 125 -13.07 19.83 -26.52
C GLN A 125 -13.20 18.76 -25.42
N LEU A 126 -13.59 17.53 -25.78
CA LEU A 126 -13.73 16.42 -24.83
C LEU A 126 -12.40 16.05 -24.17
N ILE A 127 -11.31 15.93 -24.94
CA ILE A 127 -9.98 15.61 -24.39
C ILE A 127 -9.51 16.72 -23.44
N PHE A 128 -9.67 18.00 -23.83
CA PHE A 128 -9.25 19.09 -22.97
C PHE A 128 -10.01 19.06 -21.65
N SER A 129 -11.33 18.81 -21.70
CA SER A 129 -12.15 18.65 -20.50
C SER A 129 -11.65 17.50 -19.61
N ALA A 130 -11.43 16.33 -20.19
CA ALA A 130 -10.94 15.15 -19.46
C ALA A 130 -9.57 15.39 -18.79
N ILE A 131 -8.66 16.14 -19.42
CA ILE A 131 -7.36 16.48 -18.84
C ILE A 131 -7.49 17.56 -17.76
N ARG A 132 -8.20 18.66 -18.06
CA ARG A 132 -8.24 19.85 -17.21
C ARG A 132 -9.19 19.70 -16.02
N TYR A 133 -10.40 19.24 -16.28
CA TYR A 133 -11.47 19.14 -15.28
C TYR A 133 -11.60 17.70 -14.78
N GLY A 134 -11.39 16.70 -15.64
CA GLY A 134 -11.46 15.29 -15.26
C GLY A 134 -10.17 14.72 -14.66
N GLY A 135 -9.07 15.48 -14.64
CA GLY A 135 -7.83 15.05 -13.98
C GLY A 135 -7.07 13.91 -14.65
N LEU A 136 -7.30 13.66 -15.95
CA LEU A 136 -6.56 12.66 -16.71
C LEU A 136 -5.17 13.20 -17.09
N LEU A 137 -4.23 13.19 -16.13
CA LEU A 137 -2.94 13.87 -16.26
C LEU A 137 -1.80 13.01 -16.80
N ARG A 138 -1.98 11.69 -16.93
CA ARG A 138 -0.94 10.78 -17.45
C ARG A 138 -1.03 10.68 -18.97
N SER A 139 0.05 11.04 -19.67
CA SER A 139 0.09 11.00 -21.15
C SER A 139 -0.20 9.61 -21.74
N ALA A 140 0.16 8.53 -21.04
CA ALA A 140 -0.18 7.16 -21.44
C ALA A 140 -1.69 6.90 -21.37
N GLN A 141 -2.35 7.32 -20.29
CA GLN A 141 -3.79 7.18 -20.10
C GLN A 141 -4.58 8.05 -21.08
N ILE A 142 -4.16 9.30 -21.33
CA ILE A 142 -4.78 10.18 -22.34
C ILE A 142 -4.76 9.52 -23.72
N LYS A 143 -3.66 8.83 -24.06
CA LYS A 143 -3.56 8.11 -25.34
C LYS A 143 -4.55 6.94 -25.42
N LEU A 144 -4.75 6.20 -24.32
CA LEU A 144 -5.70 5.09 -24.25
C LEU A 144 -7.14 5.59 -24.27
N PHE A 145 -7.41 6.70 -23.60
CA PHE A 145 -8.72 7.33 -23.52
C PHE A 145 -9.34 7.61 -24.90
N MET A 146 -8.53 7.97 -25.90
CA MET A 146 -8.97 8.11 -27.30
C MET A 146 -9.70 6.90 -27.85
N ASN A 147 -9.25 5.69 -27.49
CA ASN A 147 -9.90 4.45 -27.90
C ASN A 147 -11.08 4.13 -26.98
N LEU A 148 -10.97 4.43 -25.69
CA LEU A 148 -12.02 4.13 -24.71
C LEU A 148 -13.31 4.89 -24.97
N ILE A 149 -13.26 6.16 -25.39
CA ILE A 149 -14.46 6.96 -25.73
C ILE A 149 -15.17 6.51 -27.02
N CYS A 150 -14.64 5.48 -27.71
CA CYS A 150 -15.33 4.84 -28.81
C CYS A 150 -16.36 3.79 -28.34
N GLU A 151 -16.26 3.37 -27.07
CA GLU A 151 -17.14 2.40 -26.43
C GLU A 151 -17.87 3.05 -25.25
N PRO A 152 -19.10 2.63 -24.92
CA PRO A 152 -19.84 3.22 -23.80
C PRO A 152 -19.09 3.00 -22.46
N PRO A 153 -19.16 3.97 -21.52
CA PRO A 153 -18.57 3.80 -20.20
C PRO A 153 -19.35 2.77 -19.37
N HIS A 154 -18.74 2.32 -18.28
CA HIS A 154 -19.43 1.52 -17.28
C HIS A 154 -20.41 2.39 -16.49
N TYR A 155 -21.53 1.80 -16.05
CA TYR A 155 -22.57 2.47 -15.26
C TYR A 155 -23.11 1.55 -14.17
N LEU A 156 -23.20 2.05 -12.94
CA LEU A 156 -23.81 1.34 -11.79
C LEU A 156 -24.30 2.32 -10.73
N ASP A 157 -25.58 2.24 -10.32
CA ASP A 157 -26.20 3.07 -9.27
C ASP A 157 -25.89 4.59 -9.38
N GLY A 158 -25.90 5.13 -10.60
CA GLY A 158 -25.59 6.55 -10.84
C GLY A 158 -24.11 6.89 -11.02
N HIS A 159 -23.20 5.94 -10.78
CA HIS A 159 -21.76 6.11 -11.02
C HIS A 159 -21.39 5.73 -12.45
N ILE A 160 -20.56 6.55 -13.09
CA ILE A 160 -20.03 6.33 -14.44
C ILE A 160 -18.50 6.35 -14.37
N TRP A 161 -17.85 5.35 -14.98
CA TRP A 161 -16.39 5.26 -15.02
C TRP A 161 -15.87 4.59 -16.29
N PHE A 162 -14.58 4.78 -16.54
CA PHE A 162 -13.82 4.03 -17.54
C PHE A 162 -12.73 3.20 -16.86
N GLU A 163 -12.51 2.02 -17.41
CA GLU A 163 -11.42 1.12 -17.04
C GLU A 163 -10.27 1.27 -18.05
N ILE A 164 -9.14 1.80 -17.59
CA ILE A 164 -7.96 2.07 -18.40
C ILE A 164 -6.93 0.97 -18.17
N GLU A 165 -6.76 0.11 -19.16
CA GLU A 165 -5.74 -0.94 -19.17
C GLU A 165 -4.38 -0.39 -19.62
N GLU A 166 -3.47 -0.15 -18.68
CA GLU A 166 -2.12 0.30 -19.01
C GLU A 166 -1.27 -0.88 -19.55
N ASN A 167 -0.70 -0.71 -20.76
CA ASN A 167 0.22 -1.68 -21.37
C ASN A 167 1.41 -1.97 -20.43
N ASN A 168 1.67 -3.27 -20.17
CA ASN A 168 2.71 -3.89 -19.31
C ASN A 168 2.16 -4.75 -18.16
N ASN A 169 0.87 -5.15 -18.20
CA ASN A 169 0.24 -5.97 -17.16
C ASN A 169 0.31 -5.31 -15.78
N GLU A 170 0.21 -3.98 -15.75
CA GLU A 170 0.31 -3.15 -14.54
C GLU A 170 -1.05 -2.91 -13.83
N GLY A 171 -2.09 -3.65 -14.23
CA GLY A 171 -3.42 -3.61 -13.63
C GLY A 171 -4.33 -2.49 -14.18
N THR A 172 -5.63 -2.68 -14.04
CA THR A 172 -6.67 -1.75 -14.50
C THR A 172 -6.69 -0.48 -13.65
N GLN A 173 -6.74 0.70 -14.28
CA GLN A 173 -6.95 1.98 -13.61
C GLN A 173 -8.39 2.47 -13.82
N ILE A 174 -9.06 2.86 -12.74
CA ILE A 174 -10.41 3.43 -12.80
C ILE A 174 -10.30 4.94 -12.94
N TRP A 175 -11.02 5.49 -13.92
CA TRP A 175 -11.14 6.94 -14.10
C TRP A 175 -12.61 7.37 -14.11
N ASN A 176 -12.93 8.29 -13.22
CA ASN A 176 -14.24 8.92 -13.10
C ASN A 176 -14.22 10.29 -13.79
N PRO A 177 -15.02 10.49 -14.85
CA PRO A 177 -15.18 11.82 -15.44
C PRO A 177 -15.88 12.78 -14.47
N ASP A 178 -15.45 14.04 -14.48
CA ASP A 178 -16.11 15.13 -13.75
C ASP A 178 -17.46 15.51 -14.42
N PRO A 179 -18.35 16.26 -13.73
CA PRO A 179 -19.67 16.65 -14.27
C PRO A 179 -19.64 17.30 -15.64
N LEU A 180 -18.69 18.21 -15.91
CA LEU A 180 -18.59 18.86 -17.22
C LEU A 180 -18.15 17.87 -18.29
N THR A 181 -17.18 17.01 -17.99
CA THR A 181 -16.75 15.98 -18.93
C THR A 181 -17.84 14.94 -19.17
N LEU A 182 -18.64 14.60 -18.15
CA LEU A 182 -19.83 13.75 -18.29
C LEU A 182 -20.88 14.36 -19.21
N ALA A 183 -21.19 15.64 -19.05
CA ALA A 183 -22.12 16.33 -19.94
C ALA A 183 -21.61 16.33 -21.39
N LEU A 184 -20.31 16.53 -21.61
CA LEU A 184 -19.71 16.41 -22.95
C LEU A 184 -19.77 14.98 -23.49
N LEU A 185 -19.57 13.97 -22.64
CA LEU A 185 -19.70 12.56 -23.03
C LEU A 185 -21.14 12.19 -23.38
N TYR A 186 -22.14 12.72 -22.66
CA TYR A 186 -23.54 12.50 -23.00
C TYR A 186 -23.84 12.92 -24.45
N ASN A 187 -23.49 14.16 -24.81
CA ASN A 187 -23.65 14.64 -26.18
C ASN A 187 -22.72 13.87 -27.16
N TRP A 188 -21.55 13.42 -26.71
CA TRP A 188 -20.62 12.59 -27.49
C TRP A 188 -21.28 11.31 -28.03
N TYR A 189 -22.00 10.60 -27.16
CA TYR A 189 -22.69 9.37 -27.53
C TYR A 189 -24.00 9.65 -28.28
N GLU A 190 -24.76 10.67 -27.89
CA GLU A 190 -26.03 11.05 -28.53
C GLU A 190 -25.85 11.43 -30.00
N ASP A 191 -24.85 12.25 -30.34
CA ASP A 191 -24.53 12.63 -31.73
C ASP A 191 -23.73 11.56 -32.52
N LEU A 192 -23.59 10.35 -31.98
CA LEU A 192 -22.86 9.23 -32.60
C LEU A 192 -21.39 9.54 -32.94
N MET A 193 -20.75 10.45 -32.21
CA MET A 193 -19.37 10.85 -32.50
C MET A 193 -18.34 9.78 -32.15
N HIS A 194 -18.67 8.88 -31.21
CA HIS A 194 -17.90 7.68 -30.91
C HIS A 194 -17.71 6.77 -32.13
N ILE A 195 -18.75 6.62 -32.98
CA ILE A 195 -18.67 5.84 -34.23
C ILE A 195 -17.76 6.53 -35.24
N LYS A 196 -17.98 7.83 -35.46
CA LYS A 196 -17.17 8.64 -36.40
C LYS A 196 -15.69 8.65 -36.02
N LEU A 197 -15.38 8.75 -34.73
CA LEU A 197 -14.01 8.66 -34.23
C LEU A 197 -13.42 7.27 -34.44
N LYS A 198 -14.18 6.20 -34.15
CA LYS A 198 -13.74 4.81 -34.34
C LYS A 198 -13.33 4.54 -35.78
N ASP A 199 -14.07 5.07 -36.74
CA ASP A 199 -13.74 4.92 -38.16
C ASP A 199 -12.55 5.79 -38.58
N ALA A 200 -12.50 7.05 -38.12
CA ALA A 200 -11.37 7.93 -38.39
C ALA A 200 -10.04 7.40 -37.81
N LEU A 201 -10.08 6.74 -36.64
CA LEU A 201 -8.93 6.07 -36.02
C LEU A 201 -8.45 4.84 -36.81
N LYS A 202 -9.32 4.16 -37.57
CA LYS A 202 -8.88 3.08 -38.46
C LYS A 202 -8.12 3.63 -39.67
N GLU A 203 -8.59 4.74 -40.24
CA GLU A 203 -8.06 5.30 -41.49
C GLU A 203 -6.84 6.22 -41.31
N LYS A 204 -6.80 7.06 -40.26
CA LYS A 204 -5.83 8.17 -40.13
C LYS A 204 -5.19 8.27 -38.74
N ARG A 205 -4.63 7.16 -38.22
CA ARG A 205 -4.04 7.06 -36.86
C ARG A 205 -3.06 8.17 -36.46
N THR A 206 -2.28 8.71 -37.40
CA THR A 206 -1.27 9.75 -37.11
C THR A 206 -1.88 11.14 -36.91
N VAL A 207 -3.03 11.43 -37.52
CA VAL A 207 -3.73 12.72 -37.40
C VAL A 207 -4.46 12.81 -36.05
N PHE A 208 -4.93 11.67 -35.52
CA PHE A 208 -5.68 11.61 -34.26
C PHE A 208 -4.80 11.40 -33.02
N GLN A 209 -3.59 11.95 -33.01
CA GLN A 209 -2.81 12.07 -31.78
C GLN A 209 -3.44 13.14 -30.89
N TRP A 210 -3.73 12.83 -29.62
CA TRP A 210 -4.46 13.72 -28.71
C TRP A 210 -3.89 15.15 -28.67
N ILE A 211 -2.56 15.31 -28.68
CA ILE A 211 -1.94 16.65 -28.64
C ILE A 211 -2.12 17.42 -29.94
N HIS A 212 -2.17 16.73 -31.08
CA HIS A 212 -2.42 17.35 -32.38
C HIS A 212 -3.85 17.88 -32.45
N ILE A 213 -4.81 17.09 -31.97
CA ILE A 213 -6.22 17.49 -31.86
C ILE A 213 -6.36 18.71 -30.93
N ILE A 214 -5.71 18.70 -29.76
CA ILE A 214 -5.70 19.85 -28.83
C ILE A 214 -5.12 21.10 -29.48
N ASN A 215 -4.00 20.98 -30.21
CA ASN A 215 -3.43 22.11 -30.93
C ASN A 215 -4.37 22.63 -32.02
N ARG A 216 -5.03 21.76 -32.79
CA ARG A 216 -6.01 22.20 -33.79
C ARG A 216 -7.22 22.86 -33.17
N PHE A 217 -7.71 22.33 -32.05
CA PHE A 217 -8.84 22.91 -31.32
C PHE A 217 -8.57 24.35 -30.89
N PHE A 218 -7.40 24.67 -30.34
CA PHE A 218 -7.06 26.02 -29.89
C PHE A 218 -6.47 26.94 -30.98
N ASN A 219 -5.97 26.42 -32.10
CA ASN A 219 -5.26 27.19 -33.13
C ASN A 219 -6.08 27.38 -34.43
N GLN A 220 -7.42 27.40 -34.33
CA GLN A 220 -8.30 27.47 -35.50
C GLN A 220 -8.17 28.79 -36.28
N ASP A 221 -7.82 29.88 -35.59
CA ASP A 221 -7.44 31.13 -36.22
C ASP A 221 -5.94 31.12 -36.49
N LYS A 222 -5.53 31.30 -37.76
CA LYS A 222 -4.14 31.32 -38.26
C LYS A 222 -3.23 32.39 -37.60
N LYS A 223 -3.64 33.04 -36.52
CA LYS A 223 -2.85 33.98 -35.73
C LYS A 223 -1.95 33.24 -34.72
N LYS A 224 -0.78 32.78 -35.19
CA LYS A 224 0.47 32.50 -34.43
C LYS A 224 0.33 32.15 -32.93
N THR A 225 -0.52 31.20 -32.56
CA THR A 225 -0.44 30.59 -31.23
C THR A 225 0.72 29.59 -31.24
N LYS A 226 1.66 29.74 -30.30
CA LYS A 226 2.79 28.81 -30.17
C LYS A 226 2.25 27.40 -29.91
N LYS A 227 2.82 26.41 -30.61
CA LYS A 227 2.48 24.98 -30.45
C LYS A 227 2.45 24.59 -28.97
N ILE A 228 1.33 24.04 -28.52
CA ILE A 228 1.13 23.56 -27.16
C ILE A 228 1.92 22.26 -26.98
N SER A 229 2.83 22.27 -26.01
CA SER A 229 3.61 21.10 -25.61
C SER A 229 2.85 20.27 -24.57
N PRO A 230 2.79 18.92 -24.69
CA PRO A 230 2.16 18.04 -23.70
C PRO A 230 2.66 18.28 -22.28
N LYS A 231 4.00 18.33 -22.13
CA LYS A 231 4.65 18.50 -20.82
C LYS A 231 4.29 19.85 -20.20
N LYS A 232 4.24 20.91 -21.02
CA LYS A 232 3.88 22.26 -20.57
C LYS A 232 2.42 22.33 -20.12
N LEU A 233 1.51 21.76 -20.92
CA LEU A 233 0.08 21.72 -20.61
C LEU A 233 -0.19 20.98 -19.29
N ILE A 234 0.31 19.74 -19.16
CA ILE A 234 0.12 18.92 -17.96
C ILE A 234 0.72 19.62 -16.74
N LYS A 235 1.93 20.18 -16.86
CA LYS A 235 2.58 20.93 -15.78
C LYS A 235 1.72 22.12 -15.32
N ALA A 236 1.26 22.97 -16.26
CA ALA A 236 0.44 24.13 -15.94
C ALA A 236 -0.87 23.75 -15.25
N ILE A 237 -1.56 22.73 -15.75
CA ILE A 237 -2.80 22.20 -15.16
C ILE A 237 -2.53 21.68 -13.75
N SER A 238 -1.44 20.94 -13.55
CA SER A 238 -1.10 20.37 -12.25
C SER A 238 -0.72 21.44 -11.23
N SER A 239 -0.02 22.49 -11.67
CA SER A 239 0.24 23.67 -10.84
C SER A 239 -1.07 24.38 -10.47
N ARG A 240 -2.03 24.51 -11.39
CA ARG A 240 -3.35 25.08 -11.11
C ARG A 240 -4.11 24.24 -10.08
N LEU A 241 -4.17 22.93 -10.27
CA LEU A 241 -4.85 22.02 -9.34
C LEU A 241 -4.21 22.03 -7.96
N SER A 242 -2.88 22.16 -7.87
CA SER A 242 -2.16 22.22 -6.58
C SER A 242 -2.47 23.47 -5.75
N LEU A 243 -3.08 24.50 -6.33
CA LEU A 243 -3.57 25.69 -5.59
C LEU A 243 -4.89 25.44 -4.88
N SER A 244 -5.69 24.50 -5.39
CA SER A 244 -7.08 24.34 -4.96
C SER A 244 -7.37 22.97 -4.35
N MET A 245 -6.60 21.95 -4.72
CA MET A 245 -6.72 20.56 -4.24
C MET A 245 -5.47 20.18 -3.42
N PRO A 246 -5.58 19.28 -2.43
CA PRO A 246 -4.44 18.63 -1.80
C PRO A 246 -3.40 18.15 -2.81
N ALA A 247 -2.17 18.67 -2.65
CA ALA A 247 -0.97 18.30 -3.38
C ALA A 247 -0.80 16.78 -3.60
N LEU A 248 -1.14 15.98 -2.59
CA LEU A 248 -1.09 14.52 -2.63
C LEU A 248 -1.92 13.92 -3.77
N LEU A 249 -3.15 14.41 -3.94
CA LEU A 249 -4.09 13.91 -4.95
C LEU A 249 -3.61 14.27 -6.35
N VAL A 250 -3.02 15.46 -6.53
CA VAL A 250 -2.40 15.86 -7.80
C VAL A 250 -1.23 14.92 -8.17
N ASP A 251 -0.40 14.51 -7.20
CA ASP A 251 0.71 13.59 -7.45
C ASP A 251 0.24 12.21 -7.89
N CYS A 252 -0.81 11.69 -7.26
CA CYS A 252 -1.46 10.43 -7.66
C CYS A 252 -2.00 10.53 -9.10
N ALA A 253 -2.71 11.62 -9.43
CA ALA A 253 -3.22 11.86 -10.79
C ALA A 253 -2.11 11.94 -11.84
N GLN A 254 -0.97 12.57 -11.51
CA GLN A 254 0.19 12.64 -12.40
C GLN A 254 0.98 11.33 -12.52
N GLY A 255 0.77 10.38 -11.60
CA GLY A 255 1.59 9.16 -11.51
C GLY A 255 2.99 9.41 -10.93
N VAL A 256 3.17 10.48 -10.14
CA VAL A 256 4.41 10.70 -9.35
C VAL A 256 4.58 9.58 -8.33
N HIS A 257 3.46 9.16 -7.75
CA HIS A 257 3.32 7.95 -6.96
C HIS A 257 2.64 6.89 -7.83
N ASP A 258 3.12 5.64 -7.77
CA ASP A 258 2.49 4.49 -8.41
C ASP A 258 1.27 4.07 -7.57
N SER A 259 0.32 4.99 -7.36
CA SER A 259 -0.97 4.65 -6.76
C SER A 259 -1.83 4.04 -7.87
N ARG A 260 -2.06 2.73 -7.73
CA ARG A 260 -3.03 2.00 -8.52
C ARG A 260 -4.42 2.25 -7.95
N THR A 261 -5.45 2.35 -8.78
CA THR A 261 -6.83 2.34 -8.26
C THR A 261 -7.18 0.98 -7.65
N ILE A 262 -8.22 0.96 -6.83
CA ILE A 262 -8.83 -0.29 -6.35
C ILE A 262 -9.26 -1.18 -7.52
N HIS A 263 -9.31 -2.48 -7.25
CA HIS A 263 -9.77 -3.46 -8.23
C HIS A 263 -11.23 -3.19 -8.66
N PRO A 264 -11.63 -3.40 -9.92
CA PRO A 264 -13.01 -3.20 -10.39
C PRO A 264 -14.07 -3.89 -9.53
N ASP A 265 -13.86 -5.14 -9.12
CA ASP A 265 -14.80 -5.84 -8.22
C ASP A 265 -15.01 -5.12 -6.88
N VAL A 266 -13.94 -4.53 -6.33
CA VAL A 266 -13.98 -3.75 -5.09
C VAL A 266 -14.67 -2.42 -5.33
N TYR A 267 -14.46 -1.80 -6.50
CA TYR A 267 -15.16 -0.59 -6.91
C TYR A 267 -16.67 -0.80 -6.99
N CYS A 268 -17.13 -1.91 -7.58
CA CYS A 268 -18.53 -2.30 -7.60
C CYS A 268 -19.09 -2.58 -6.19
N ARG A 269 -18.32 -3.26 -5.32
CA ARG A 269 -18.68 -3.45 -3.90
C ARG A 269 -18.86 -2.13 -3.17
N LEU A 270 -18.00 -1.14 -3.42
CA LEU A 270 -18.13 0.19 -2.83
C LEU A 270 -19.42 0.88 -3.25
N ILE A 271 -19.76 0.85 -4.54
CA ILE A 271 -21.00 1.47 -5.03
C ILE A 271 -22.23 0.78 -4.41
N THR A 272 -22.23 -0.56 -4.38
CA THR A 272 -23.42 -1.34 -4.04
C THR A 272 -23.56 -1.67 -2.55
N ALA A 273 -22.49 -1.53 -1.78
CA ALA A 273 -22.33 -2.08 -0.42
C ALA A 273 -22.66 -3.60 -0.33
N LYS A 274 -22.51 -4.33 -1.44
CA LYS A 274 -22.83 -5.76 -1.53
C LYS A 274 -21.62 -6.55 -2.01
N SER A 275 -21.36 -7.68 -1.34
CA SER A 275 -20.39 -8.66 -1.80
C SER A 275 -20.92 -9.43 -3.02
N PRO A 276 -20.07 -9.78 -3.99
CA PRO A 276 -20.43 -10.69 -5.06
C PRO A 276 -20.93 -12.01 -4.47
N VAL A 277 -22.01 -12.57 -5.03
CA VAL A 277 -22.41 -13.94 -4.72
C VAL A 277 -21.40 -14.85 -5.40
N HIS A 278 -20.49 -15.43 -4.64
CA HIS A 278 -19.68 -16.56 -5.12
C HIS A 278 -20.34 -17.85 -4.67
N ASN A 279 -20.63 -18.74 -5.62
CA ASN A 279 -20.84 -20.13 -5.30
C ASN A 279 -19.52 -20.64 -4.72
N ILE A 280 -19.53 -20.97 -3.42
CA ILE A 280 -18.38 -21.58 -2.73
C ILE A 280 -18.00 -22.91 -3.44
N ASP A 281 -18.97 -23.53 -4.12
CA ASP A 281 -18.80 -24.73 -4.95
C ASP A 281 -18.02 -24.51 -6.26
N CYS A 282 -17.81 -23.25 -6.68
CA CYS A 282 -17.10 -22.89 -7.91
C CYS A 282 -15.63 -22.49 -7.68
N ILE A 283 -15.04 -22.83 -6.52
CA ILE A 283 -13.57 -22.88 -6.41
C ILE A 283 -13.10 -24.09 -7.22
N GLU A 284 -13.14 -23.97 -8.54
CA GLU A 284 -12.47 -24.93 -9.40
C GLU A 284 -10.97 -24.86 -9.09
N PRO A 285 -10.30 -25.99 -8.79
CA PRO A 285 -8.86 -26.00 -8.74
C PRO A 285 -8.34 -25.46 -10.08
N PRO A 286 -7.40 -24.51 -10.09
CA PRO A 286 -6.91 -23.92 -11.32
C PRO A 286 -6.44 -25.04 -12.25
N GLN A 287 -7.17 -25.28 -13.34
CA GLN A 287 -6.82 -26.28 -14.34
C GLN A 287 -5.42 -25.97 -14.89
N GLN A 288 -4.43 -26.75 -14.46
CA GLN A 288 -3.09 -26.76 -15.04
C GLN A 288 -3.11 -27.74 -16.23
N GLN A 289 -3.20 -27.23 -17.45
CA GLN A 289 -2.51 -27.91 -18.55
C GLN A 289 -1.01 -27.61 -18.41
N SER A 290 -0.32 -28.47 -17.66
CA SER A 290 1.14 -28.62 -17.74
C SER A 290 1.42 -29.93 -18.46
N THR A 291 1.95 -29.85 -19.68
CA THR A 291 2.35 -31.00 -20.51
C THR A 291 3.68 -31.63 -20.06
N ARG A 292 4.05 -31.52 -18.79
CA ARG A 292 5.27 -32.15 -18.23
C ARG A 292 4.94 -33.09 -17.09
N GLN A 293 5.39 -34.34 -17.21
CA GLN A 293 5.35 -35.33 -16.12
C GLN A 293 6.10 -34.78 -14.90
N LYS A 294 5.37 -34.60 -13.79
CA LYS A 294 5.91 -34.18 -12.49
C LYS A 294 6.84 -35.28 -11.96
N THR A 295 8.08 -34.94 -11.61
CA THR A 295 9.01 -35.89 -10.98
C THR A 295 8.94 -35.67 -9.48
N ILE A 296 8.14 -36.47 -8.77
CA ILE A 296 7.93 -36.29 -7.33
C ILE A 296 9.10 -36.90 -6.56
N GLN A 297 9.97 -36.07 -5.98
CA GLN A 297 11.03 -36.52 -5.08
C GLN A 297 10.53 -36.54 -3.62
N LYS A 298 10.92 -37.55 -2.82
CA LYS A 298 10.56 -37.66 -1.38
C LYS A 298 11.77 -37.33 -0.50
N ILE A 299 11.59 -36.54 0.56
CA ILE A 299 12.60 -36.30 1.62
C ILE A 299 12.18 -36.99 2.93
N ASN A 300 13.13 -37.65 3.59
CA ASN A 300 12.97 -38.10 4.98
C ASN A 300 13.11 -36.89 5.93
N THR A 301 11.99 -36.47 6.53
CA THR A 301 11.93 -35.32 7.46
C THR A 301 11.99 -35.79 8.92
N ALA A 302 13.20 -36.03 9.44
CA ALA A 302 13.46 -36.01 10.88
C ALA A 302 13.97 -34.61 11.27
N HIS A 303 13.51 -34.06 12.40
CA HIS A 303 13.73 -32.67 12.83
C HIS A 303 15.20 -32.23 12.74
N LYS A 304 15.46 -31.11 12.04
CA LYS A 304 16.80 -30.63 11.69
C LYS A 304 17.10 -29.31 12.39
N SER A 305 18.26 -29.22 13.05
CA SER A 305 18.65 -28.15 13.98
C SER A 305 19.24 -26.90 13.33
N GLY A 306 19.36 -26.86 12.00
CA GLY A 306 19.90 -25.70 11.24
C GLY A 306 21.39 -25.39 11.50
N LEU A 307 22.09 -26.25 12.24
CA LEU A 307 23.48 -26.02 12.70
C LEU A 307 24.46 -25.88 11.53
N LYS A 308 24.22 -26.58 10.42
CA LYS A 308 25.13 -26.62 9.25
C LYS A 308 24.67 -25.77 8.07
N ASP A 309 23.63 -24.96 8.21
CA ASP A 309 23.09 -24.12 7.12
C ASP A 309 24.15 -23.19 6.52
N ASN A 310 24.88 -22.48 7.39
CA ASN A 310 25.94 -21.55 6.96
C ASN A 310 27.10 -22.30 6.30
N GLU A 311 27.46 -23.47 6.80
CA GLU A 311 28.52 -24.31 6.24
C GLU A 311 28.15 -24.78 4.83
N LEU A 312 26.94 -25.29 4.65
CA LEU A 312 26.41 -25.75 3.36
C LEU A 312 26.37 -24.60 2.34
N LEU A 313 25.81 -23.44 2.73
CA LEU A 313 25.72 -22.27 1.85
C LEU A 313 27.10 -21.70 1.48
N LEU A 314 28.08 -21.76 2.40
CA LEU A 314 29.46 -21.32 2.14
C LEU A 314 30.15 -22.25 1.14
N LYS A 315 30.10 -23.57 1.35
CA LYS A 315 30.71 -24.57 0.46
C LYS A 315 30.11 -24.51 -0.95
N ILE A 316 28.78 -24.48 -1.07
CA ILE A 316 28.10 -24.32 -2.37
C ILE A 316 28.45 -22.96 -3.01
N GLY A 317 28.54 -21.90 -2.21
CA GLY A 317 28.97 -20.60 -2.68
C GLY A 317 30.39 -20.59 -3.29
N GLN A 318 31.31 -21.38 -2.72
CA GLN A 318 32.66 -21.57 -3.26
C GLN A 318 32.64 -22.37 -4.57
N LEU A 319 31.87 -23.47 -4.62
CA LEU A 319 31.71 -24.29 -5.83
C LEU A 319 31.12 -23.50 -7.00
N LEU A 320 30.13 -22.65 -6.75
CA LEU A 320 29.52 -21.82 -7.80
C LEU A 320 30.44 -20.71 -8.33
N ARG A 321 31.57 -20.45 -7.66
CA ARG A 321 32.61 -19.51 -8.10
C ARG A 321 33.83 -20.23 -8.70
N SER A 322 33.86 -21.56 -8.71
CA SER A 322 34.94 -22.33 -9.32
C SER A 322 34.89 -22.27 -10.85
N VAL A 323 35.96 -22.71 -11.49
CA VAL A 323 36.09 -22.77 -12.97
C VAL A 323 35.45 -24.05 -13.54
N ASN A 324 34.82 -24.88 -12.70
CA ASN A 324 34.30 -26.20 -13.08
C ASN A 324 33.11 -26.10 -14.05
N LYS A 325 32.92 -27.16 -14.85
CA LYS A 325 31.75 -27.28 -15.74
C LYS A 325 30.47 -27.42 -14.91
N ARG A 326 29.35 -26.87 -15.41
CA ARG A 326 28.07 -26.79 -14.66
C ARG A 326 27.55 -28.15 -14.19
N GLY A 327 27.68 -29.19 -15.00
CA GLY A 327 27.26 -30.55 -14.63
C GLY A 327 28.07 -31.14 -13.46
N GLN A 328 29.38 -30.84 -13.42
CA GLN A 328 30.25 -31.23 -12.32
C GLN A 328 29.90 -30.47 -11.04
N ILE A 329 29.69 -29.15 -11.13
CA ILE A 329 29.23 -28.34 -10.01
C ILE A 329 27.89 -28.86 -9.46
N ALA A 330 26.93 -29.21 -10.32
CA ALA A 330 25.64 -29.73 -9.87
C ALA A 330 25.77 -31.08 -9.14
N LYS A 331 26.68 -31.96 -9.59
CA LYS A 331 26.98 -33.23 -8.93
C LYS A 331 27.61 -33.00 -7.56
N GLU A 332 28.64 -32.16 -7.47
CA GLU A 332 29.31 -31.82 -6.20
C GLU A 332 28.35 -31.14 -5.20
N ILE A 333 27.43 -30.30 -5.67
CA ILE A 333 26.37 -29.72 -4.83
C ILE A 333 25.44 -30.83 -4.29
N LYS A 334 25.07 -31.81 -5.13
CA LYS A 334 24.19 -32.91 -4.71
C LYS A 334 24.87 -33.78 -3.63
N ASP A 335 26.14 -34.12 -3.84
CA ASP A 335 26.93 -34.91 -2.88
C ASP A 335 27.06 -34.19 -1.52
N LEU A 336 27.24 -32.85 -1.54
CA LEU A 336 27.25 -32.02 -0.32
C LEU A 336 25.89 -31.99 0.38
N ILE A 337 24.80 -31.91 -0.38
CA ILE A 337 23.44 -31.94 0.19
C ILE A 337 23.20 -33.29 0.84
N ASP A 338 23.52 -34.41 0.18
CA ASP A 338 23.29 -35.74 0.74
C ASP A 338 24.07 -35.94 2.05
N THR A 339 25.28 -35.37 2.15
CA THR A 339 26.12 -35.43 3.35
C THR A 339 25.63 -34.54 4.50
N LEU A 340 25.25 -33.29 4.21
CA LEU A 340 24.98 -32.26 5.23
C LEU A 340 23.48 -32.05 5.51
N SER A 341 22.60 -32.57 4.65
CA SER A 341 21.16 -32.37 4.77
C SER A 341 20.54 -32.78 6.10
N PRO A 342 21.00 -33.80 6.86
CA PRO A 342 20.37 -34.16 8.13
C PRO A 342 20.44 -33.06 9.20
N GLU A 343 21.45 -32.19 9.14
CA GLU A 343 21.70 -31.13 10.13
C GLU A 343 21.32 -29.72 9.65
N CYS A 344 20.75 -29.60 8.45
CA CYS A 344 20.36 -28.33 7.83
C CYS A 344 18.84 -28.12 7.87
N ASN A 345 18.37 -26.87 7.94
CA ASN A 345 16.94 -26.57 7.83
C ASN A 345 16.40 -27.00 6.45
N PRO A 346 15.12 -27.43 6.37
CA PRO A 346 14.51 -27.85 5.12
C PRO A 346 14.63 -26.80 4.00
N ILE A 347 14.37 -25.53 4.32
CA ILE A 347 14.45 -24.44 3.34
C ILE A 347 15.84 -24.29 2.72
N THR A 348 16.90 -24.44 3.52
CA THR A 348 18.28 -24.34 3.06
C THR A 348 18.60 -25.47 2.08
N VAL A 349 18.12 -26.68 2.37
CA VAL A 349 18.24 -27.84 1.48
C VAL A 349 17.50 -27.60 0.15
N TYR A 350 16.24 -27.18 0.19
CA TYR A 350 15.45 -26.91 -1.02
C TYR A 350 16.08 -25.82 -1.90
N LEU A 351 16.60 -24.75 -1.30
CA LEU A 351 17.30 -23.69 -2.04
C LEU A 351 18.57 -24.20 -2.73
N CYS A 352 19.32 -25.08 -2.07
CA CYS A 352 20.53 -25.67 -2.66
C CYS A 352 20.19 -26.65 -3.79
N GLN A 353 19.14 -27.45 -3.62
CA GLN A 353 18.61 -28.36 -4.65
C GLN A 353 18.07 -27.58 -5.86
N TRP A 354 17.35 -26.49 -5.63
CA TRP A 354 16.86 -25.57 -6.68
C TRP A 354 18.01 -25.12 -7.58
N ILE A 355 19.12 -24.68 -6.98
CA ILE A 355 20.29 -24.24 -7.73
C ILE A 355 20.94 -25.39 -8.48
N SER A 356 21.11 -26.56 -7.85
CA SER A 356 21.69 -27.74 -8.50
C SER A 356 20.89 -28.14 -9.75
N ILE A 357 19.56 -28.17 -9.64
CA ILE A 357 18.66 -28.52 -10.75
C ILE A 357 18.68 -27.44 -11.84
N ARG A 358 18.66 -26.15 -11.49
CA ARG A 358 18.67 -25.06 -12.49
C ARG A 358 20.02 -24.85 -13.19
N LEU A 359 21.11 -25.46 -12.70
CA LEU A 359 22.38 -25.53 -13.42
C LEU A 359 22.33 -26.51 -14.60
N THR A 360 21.50 -27.56 -14.50
CA THR A 360 21.45 -28.68 -15.45
C THR A 360 20.19 -28.69 -16.32
N HIS A 361 19.05 -28.25 -15.77
CA HIS A 361 17.74 -28.28 -16.40
C HIS A 361 17.20 -26.88 -16.72
N ASN A 362 16.46 -26.77 -17.83
CA ASN A 362 15.80 -25.53 -18.23
C ASN A 362 14.67 -25.18 -17.24
N ASN A 363 14.54 -23.90 -16.88
CA ASN A 363 13.35 -23.37 -16.19
C ASN A 363 12.13 -23.32 -17.13
N ARG A 364 10.95 -22.93 -16.60
CA ARG A 364 9.69 -22.78 -17.38
C ARG A 364 9.82 -21.81 -18.57
N TRP A 365 10.85 -20.97 -18.60
CA TRP A 365 11.15 -20.03 -19.70
C TRP A 365 12.34 -20.46 -20.56
N GLY A 366 12.69 -21.75 -20.57
CA GLY A 366 13.68 -22.33 -21.48
C GLY A 366 15.15 -22.02 -21.16
N ASN A 367 15.45 -21.46 -19.99
CA ASN A 367 16.80 -21.01 -19.63
C ASN A 367 17.44 -21.86 -18.51
N ARG A 368 18.75 -22.13 -18.64
CA ARG A 368 19.62 -22.71 -17.59
C ARG A 368 20.47 -21.62 -16.95
N TYR A 369 20.76 -21.77 -15.67
CA TYR A 369 21.62 -20.81 -14.98
C TYR A 369 23.09 -21.00 -15.35
N LYS A 370 23.80 -19.87 -15.47
CA LYS A 370 25.27 -19.84 -15.35
C LYS A 370 25.62 -19.93 -13.86
N ALA A 371 26.78 -20.49 -13.51
CA ALA A 371 27.22 -20.63 -12.10
C ALA A 371 27.19 -19.29 -11.33
N LYS A 372 27.66 -18.21 -11.97
CA LYS A 372 27.58 -16.84 -11.41
C LYS A 372 26.14 -16.39 -11.16
N SER A 373 25.21 -16.66 -12.08
CA SER A 373 23.79 -16.31 -11.92
C SER A 373 23.12 -17.10 -10.79
N ALA A 374 23.42 -18.40 -10.70
CA ALA A 374 22.99 -19.26 -9.62
C ALA A 374 23.46 -18.73 -8.24
N TYR A 375 24.73 -18.37 -8.13
CA TYR A 375 25.29 -17.78 -6.91
C TYR A 375 24.57 -16.48 -6.50
N THR A 376 24.36 -15.56 -7.43
CA THR A 376 23.66 -14.30 -7.16
C THR A 376 22.23 -14.53 -6.67
N ARG A 377 21.49 -15.44 -7.30
CA ARG A 377 20.11 -15.77 -6.93
C ARG A 377 20.04 -16.43 -5.55
N LEU A 378 20.86 -17.45 -5.30
CA LEU A 378 20.94 -18.12 -4.00
C LEU A 378 21.20 -17.12 -2.87
N ARG A 379 22.24 -16.29 -3.02
CA ARG A 379 22.60 -15.27 -2.02
C ARG A 379 21.50 -14.23 -1.80
N SER A 380 20.71 -13.93 -2.83
CA SER A 380 19.65 -12.92 -2.73
C SER A 380 18.50 -13.34 -1.81
N ILE A 381 18.09 -14.62 -1.85
CA ILE A 381 16.93 -15.11 -1.10
C ILE A 381 17.29 -16.00 0.10
N ALA A 382 18.40 -16.75 0.08
CA ALA A 382 18.69 -17.77 1.10
C ALA A 382 18.79 -17.22 2.53
N ARG A 383 19.59 -16.17 2.74
CA ARG A 383 19.74 -15.55 4.07
C ARG A 383 18.42 -14.94 4.58
N ARG A 384 17.56 -14.49 3.66
CA ARG A 384 16.29 -13.86 4.02
C ARG A 384 15.27 -14.92 4.39
N LEU A 385 15.07 -15.91 3.53
CA LEU A 385 14.13 -17.01 3.72
C LEU A 385 14.46 -17.85 4.96
N GLY A 386 15.74 -18.14 5.20
CA GLY A 386 16.17 -18.90 6.39
C GLY A 386 15.78 -18.24 7.71
N GLY A 387 15.76 -16.90 7.78
CA GLY A 387 15.34 -16.16 8.96
C GLY A 387 13.82 -16.15 9.21
N TRP A 388 13.00 -16.42 8.19
CA TRP A 388 11.54 -16.35 8.26
C TRP A 388 10.85 -17.72 8.33
N MET A 389 11.42 -18.76 7.71
CA MET A 389 10.82 -20.11 7.68
C MET A 389 11.29 -21.04 8.81
N GLY A 390 12.45 -20.78 9.42
CA GLY A 390 12.99 -21.64 10.47
C GLY A 390 13.13 -23.11 10.03
N SER A 391 12.61 -24.02 10.84
CA SER A 391 12.66 -25.47 10.62
C SER A 391 11.43 -26.06 9.91
N GLU A 392 10.46 -25.23 9.50
CA GLU A 392 9.27 -25.69 8.80
C GLU A 392 9.56 -26.08 7.34
N ASP A 393 8.86 -27.10 6.86
CA ASP A 393 8.96 -27.58 5.48
C ASP A 393 8.10 -26.71 4.55
N PRO A 394 8.69 -25.97 3.58
CA PRO A 394 7.93 -25.12 2.67
C PRO A 394 6.94 -25.88 1.80
N THR A 395 7.09 -27.18 1.58
CA THR A 395 6.14 -27.97 0.78
C THR A 395 4.87 -28.35 1.56
N LYS A 396 4.96 -28.35 2.90
CA LYS A 396 3.87 -28.68 3.82
C LYS A 396 3.25 -27.43 4.45
N MET A 397 3.85 -26.28 4.19
CA MET A 397 3.36 -25.00 4.67
C MET A 397 2.13 -24.61 3.85
N GLY A 398 1.06 -24.16 4.51
CA GLY A 398 -0.12 -23.66 3.82
C GLY A 398 0.24 -22.52 2.86
N VAL A 399 -0.36 -22.52 1.67
CA VAL A 399 -0.12 -21.55 0.58
C VAL A 399 -0.08 -20.12 1.10
N GLN A 400 -1.01 -19.76 1.96
CA GLN A 400 -1.12 -18.42 2.50
C GLN A 400 0.10 -18.00 3.35
N LYS A 401 0.64 -18.90 4.17
CA LYS A 401 1.80 -18.62 5.02
C LYS A 401 3.07 -18.46 4.17
N LEU A 402 3.22 -19.25 3.10
CA LEU A 402 4.29 -19.05 2.11
C LEU A 402 4.22 -17.67 1.47
N ILE A 403 3.01 -17.25 1.08
CA ILE A 403 2.81 -15.96 0.43
C ILE A 403 3.28 -14.81 1.34
N GLU A 404 2.87 -14.86 2.61
CA GLU A 404 3.24 -13.85 3.57
C GLU A 404 4.75 -13.80 3.80
N ILE A 405 5.41 -14.95 3.91
CA ILE A 405 6.88 -14.99 4.05
C ILE A 405 7.56 -14.37 2.83
N TYR A 406 7.05 -14.63 1.63
CA TYR A 406 7.61 -14.05 0.41
C TYR A 406 7.41 -12.54 0.35
N GLU A 407 6.22 -12.05 0.71
CA GLU A 407 5.92 -10.63 0.82
C GLU A 407 6.78 -9.95 1.91
N GLU A 408 6.97 -10.60 3.06
CA GLU A 408 7.87 -10.14 4.13
C GLU A 408 9.32 -10.03 3.63
N VAL A 409 9.80 -11.02 2.87
CA VAL A 409 11.13 -11.02 2.27
C VAL A 409 11.29 -9.90 1.23
N ILE A 410 10.30 -9.68 0.37
CA ILE A 410 10.31 -8.61 -0.63
C ILE A 410 10.33 -7.24 0.06
N ASP A 411 9.45 -7.04 1.03
CA ASP A 411 9.31 -5.75 1.69
C ASP A 411 10.43 -5.44 2.69
N SER A 412 11.23 -6.42 3.10
CA SER A 412 12.45 -6.22 3.90
C SER A 412 13.53 -5.41 3.19
N VAL A 413 13.33 -5.10 1.91
CA VAL A 413 14.29 -4.41 1.06
C VAL A 413 13.82 -2.99 0.74
N ASP A 414 14.71 -2.01 0.85
CA ASP A 414 14.36 -0.61 0.65
C ASP A 414 14.32 -0.18 -0.83
N THR A 415 15.05 -0.87 -1.71
CA THR A 415 15.18 -0.48 -3.13
C THR A 415 14.19 -1.20 -4.04
N ILE A 416 13.42 -0.44 -4.81
CA ILE A 416 12.40 -0.95 -5.76
C ILE A 416 13.00 -1.97 -6.75
N SER A 417 14.17 -1.69 -7.33
CA SER A 417 14.84 -2.60 -8.28
C SER A 417 15.25 -3.93 -7.65
N LEU A 418 15.68 -3.91 -6.39
CA LEU A 418 16.04 -5.12 -5.66
C LEU A 418 14.80 -5.91 -5.22
N ARG A 419 13.69 -5.23 -4.87
CA ARG A 419 12.39 -5.88 -4.63
C ARG A 419 11.91 -6.66 -5.85
N ALA A 420 11.95 -6.05 -7.04
CA ALA A 420 11.57 -6.71 -8.29
C ALA A 420 12.45 -7.94 -8.59
N SER A 421 13.76 -7.81 -8.35
CA SER A 421 14.71 -8.92 -8.50
C SER A 421 14.44 -10.07 -7.52
N ILE A 422 14.16 -9.76 -6.26
CA ILE A 422 13.82 -10.76 -5.23
C ILE A 422 12.48 -11.43 -5.55
N ALA A 423 11.45 -10.66 -5.92
CA ALA A 423 10.16 -11.20 -6.31
C ALA A 423 10.29 -12.20 -7.48
N LYS A 424 11.10 -11.85 -8.49
CA LYS A 424 11.43 -12.76 -9.59
C LYS A 424 12.12 -14.03 -9.09
N ASN A 425 13.07 -13.93 -8.17
CA ASN A 425 13.80 -15.10 -7.64
C ASN A 425 12.89 -16.01 -6.81
N LEU A 426 11.99 -15.43 -6.00
CA LEU A 426 11.00 -16.18 -5.22
C LEU A 426 10.01 -16.90 -6.14
N ARG A 427 9.58 -16.26 -7.24
CA ARG A 427 8.78 -16.94 -8.28
C ARG A 427 9.47 -18.18 -8.81
N GLU A 428 10.71 -18.03 -9.29
CA GLU A 428 11.46 -19.15 -9.89
C GLU A 428 11.77 -20.27 -8.89
N PHE A 429 11.82 -19.94 -7.59
CA PHE A 429 11.94 -20.91 -6.51
C PHE A 429 10.60 -21.61 -6.22
N GLN A 430 9.48 -20.89 -6.16
CA GLN A 430 8.16 -21.49 -5.98
C GLN A 430 7.81 -22.45 -7.11
N GLU A 431 8.06 -22.06 -8.36
CA GLU A 431 7.86 -22.94 -9.52
C GLU A 431 8.68 -24.23 -9.42
N PHE A 432 9.88 -24.15 -8.84
CA PHE A 432 10.68 -25.33 -8.56
C PHE A 432 10.04 -26.23 -7.51
N LEU A 433 9.48 -25.67 -6.43
CA LEU A 433 8.74 -26.44 -5.43
C LEU A 433 7.48 -27.10 -6.03
N GLU A 434 6.77 -26.39 -6.90
CA GLU A 434 5.60 -26.92 -7.62
C GLU A 434 5.97 -28.07 -8.57
N ASP A 435 7.02 -27.89 -9.37
CA ASP A 435 7.39 -28.80 -10.45
C ASP A 435 8.12 -30.06 -9.96
N GLU A 436 9.07 -29.90 -9.03
CA GLU A 436 9.98 -30.98 -8.59
C GLU A 436 9.58 -31.61 -7.24
N TRP A 437 8.76 -30.90 -6.45
CA TRP A 437 8.42 -31.32 -5.08
C TRP A 437 6.91 -31.40 -4.82
N GLY A 438 6.09 -31.13 -5.83
CA GLY A 438 4.63 -31.27 -5.72
C GLY A 438 3.99 -30.30 -4.73
N ALA A 439 4.65 -29.18 -4.41
CA ALA A 439 4.04 -28.14 -3.59
C ALA A 439 2.76 -27.59 -4.26
N GLU A 440 1.81 -27.17 -3.43
CA GLU A 440 0.56 -26.61 -3.92
C GLU A 440 0.83 -25.36 -4.80
N ARG A 441 0.14 -25.29 -5.94
CA ARG A 441 0.31 -24.17 -6.88
C ARG A 441 -0.21 -22.90 -6.24
N ILE A 442 0.61 -21.85 -6.23
CA ILE A 442 0.19 -20.58 -5.66
C ILE A 442 -0.36 -19.67 -6.78
N THR A 443 -1.67 -19.46 -6.78
CA THR A 443 -2.31 -18.40 -7.57
C THR A 443 -2.52 -17.18 -6.69
N SER A 444 -1.68 -16.15 -6.87
CA SER A 444 -1.80 -14.90 -6.13
C SER A 444 -1.54 -13.72 -7.05
N ASP A 445 -2.22 -12.61 -6.75
CA ASP A 445 -1.96 -11.33 -7.41
C ASP A 445 -0.68 -10.67 -6.87
N ALA A 446 0.12 -11.36 -6.05
CA ALA A 446 1.38 -10.84 -5.54
C ALA A 446 2.44 -10.72 -6.65
N PRO A 447 3.41 -9.79 -6.54
CA PRO A 447 4.43 -9.54 -7.58
C PRO A 447 5.27 -10.76 -7.97
N TRP A 448 5.38 -11.76 -7.08
CA TRP A 448 6.15 -12.98 -7.29
C TRP A 448 5.28 -14.17 -7.76
N ALA A 449 3.95 -14.08 -7.73
CA ALA A 449 3.05 -15.18 -8.09
C ALA A 449 2.45 -15.05 -9.50
N GLY A 450 2.64 -13.90 -10.18
CA GLY A 450 2.12 -13.66 -11.52
C GLY A 450 2.98 -14.21 -12.67
N TYR A 451 2.31 -14.70 -13.72
CA TYR A 451 2.87 -15.03 -15.05
C TYR A 451 3.25 -13.78 -15.87
N ASN A 452 3.01 -12.59 -15.32
CA ASN A 452 3.06 -11.34 -16.07
C ASN A 452 4.49 -10.76 -16.13
N LYS A 453 4.89 -10.38 -17.35
CA LYS A 453 6.15 -9.70 -17.63
C LYS A 453 6.11 -8.28 -17.06
N GLY A 454 6.62 -8.10 -15.84
CA GLY A 454 7.25 -6.84 -15.45
C GLY A 454 6.43 -5.82 -14.64
N GLY A 455 5.15 -6.03 -14.37
CA GLY A 455 4.36 -5.13 -13.50
C GLY A 455 4.61 -5.37 -12.00
N SER A 456 4.69 -4.30 -11.21
CA SER A 456 4.41 -4.34 -9.77
C SER A 456 2.95 -4.70 -9.59
N ASN A 457 2.67 -5.97 -9.34
CA ASN A 457 1.29 -6.43 -9.11
C ASN A 457 0.88 -5.95 -7.70
N VAL A 458 0.14 -4.84 -7.63
CA VAL A 458 -0.26 -4.22 -6.36
C VAL A 458 -1.60 -4.80 -5.91
N ASP A 459 -1.62 -5.42 -4.72
CA ASP A 459 -2.83 -5.99 -4.12
C ASP A 459 -3.73 -4.87 -3.58
N ALA A 460 -4.62 -4.38 -4.44
CA ALA A 460 -5.46 -3.21 -4.18
C ALA A 460 -6.85 -3.55 -3.58
N LYS A 461 -6.93 -4.65 -2.82
CA LYS A 461 -8.17 -5.13 -2.18
C LYS A 461 -8.36 -4.56 -0.77
N ILE A 462 -9.61 -4.24 -0.43
CA ILE A 462 -10.01 -3.74 0.89
C ILE A 462 -11.26 -4.48 1.39
N ILE A 463 -11.46 -4.40 2.70
CA ILE A 463 -12.64 -4.81 3.45
C ILE A 463 -13.46 -3.55 3.72
N LEU A 464 -14.75 -3.60 3.40
CA LEU A 464 -15.69 -2.49 3.58
C LEU A 464 -16.17 -2.40 5.05
N PRO A 465 -16.65 -1.23 5.50
CA PRO A 465 -17.19 -1.07 6.85
C PRO A 465 -18.32 -2.05 7.18
N GLU A 466 -19.19 -2.33 6.21
CA GLU A 466 -20.34 -3.23 6.34
C GLU A 466 -19.88 -4.70 6.44
N GLU A 467 -18.85 -5.07 5.69
CA GLU A 467 -18.23 -6.40 5.75
C GLU A 467 -17.50 -6.62 7.07
N TYR A 468 -16.76 -5.61 7.55
CA TYR A 468 -16.15 -5.62 8.87
C TYR A 468 -17.22 -5.74 9.97
N ALA A 469 -18.30 -4.97 9.89
CA ALA A 469 -19.42 -5.06 10.84
C ALA A 469 -20.08 -6.45 10.81
N THR A 470 -20.21 -7.05 9.64
CA THR A 470 -20.71 -8.43 9.50
C THR A 470 -19.77 -9.44 10.18
N ALA A 471 -18.46 -9.28 10.00
CA ALA A 471 -17.45 -10.15 10.61
C ALA A 471 -17.40 -10.03 12.14
N THR A 472 -17.48 -8.82 12.68
CA THR A 472 -17.53 -8.61 14.13
C THR A 472 -18.82 -9.14 14.73
N ASN A 473 -19.97 -8.88 14.09
CA ASN A 473 -21.26 -9.41 14.51
C ASN A 473 -21.31 -10.94 14.50
N PHE A 474 -20.65 -11.59 13.52
CA PHE A 474 -20.48 -13.04 13.52
C PHE A 474 -19.79 -13.50 14.80
N TYR A 475 -18.62 -12.95 15.13
CA TYR A 475 -17.90 -13.34 16.34
C TYR A 475 -18.67 -13.06 17.62
N PHE A 476 -19.30 -11.89 17.76
CA PHE A 476 -20.10 -11.58 18.94
C PHE A 476 -21.21 -12.63 19.16
N LYS A 477 -21.96 -12.98 18.10
CA LYS A 477 -23.01 -14.01 18.17
C LYS A 477 -22.47 -15.40 18.54
N GLN A 478 -21.28 -15.77 18.05
CA GLN A 478 -20.66 -17.05 18.42
C GLN A 478 -20.20 -17.04 19.89
N ILE A 479 -19.58 -15.95 20.35
CA ILE A 479 -19.10 -15.79 21.73
C ILE A 479 -20.25 -15.86 22.75
N GLU A 480 -21.41 -15.30 22.42
CA GLU A 480 -22.60 -15.35 23.27
C GLU A 480 -23.16 -16.77 23.43
N LYS A 481 -23.10 -17.58 22.37
CA LYS A 481 -23.60 -18.96 22.35
C LYS A 481 -22.61 -19.99 22.85
N GLU A 482 -21.32 -19.66 22.88
CA GLU A 482 -20.27 -20.59 23.25
C GLU A 482 -20.16 -20.72 24.78
N HIS A 483 -20.33 -21.95 25.25
CA HIS A 483 -20.24 -22.32 26.67
C HIS A 483 -18.88 -22.91 27.03
N ASN A 484 -18.13 -23.44 26.06
CA ASN A 484 -16.78 -23.94 26.26
C ASN A 484 -15.79 -22.76 26.43
N SER A 485 -15.12 -22.69 27.58
CA SER A 485 -14.19 -21.60 27.89
C SER A 485 -13.04 -21.47 26.87
N LEU A 486 -12.47 -22.60 26.43
CA LEU A 486 -11.37 -22.60 25.45
C LEU A 486 -11.83 -22.00 24.11
N GLU A 487 -12.92 -22.50 23.54
CA GLU A 487 -13.41 -22.00 22.24
C GLU A 487 -13.88 -20.54 22.35
N LYS A 488 -14.53 -20.18 23.46
CA LYS A 488 -14.92 -18.79 23.73
C LYS A 488 -13.71 -17.85 23.75
N ASN A 489 -12.62 -18.25 24.42
CA ASN A 489 -11.38 -17.46 24.46
C ASN A 489 -10.70 -17.38 23.08
N LEU A 490 -10.76 -18.45 22.29
CA LEU A 490 -10.28 -18.45 20.90
C LEU A 490 -11.08 -17.48 20.03
N LEU A 491 -12.41 -17.47 20.14
CA LEU A 491 -13.28 -16.54 19.42
C LEU A 491 -13.01 -15.08 19.83
N ILE A 492 -12.81 -14.79 21.12
CA ILE A 492 -12.44 -13.45 21.60
C ILE A 492 -11.08 -13.03 21.03
N ALA A 493 -10.08 -13.93 21.03
CA ALA A 493 -8.76 -13.64 20.46
C ALA A 493 -8.83 -13.35 18.95
N ARG A 494 -9.62 -14.14 18.20
CA ARG A 494 -9.88 -13.93 16.77
C ARG A 494 -10.55 -12.57 16.52
N LEU A 495 -11.56 -12.23 17.30
CA LEU A 495 -12.25 -10.94 17.21
C LEU A 495 -11.32 -9.76 17.50
N LEU A 496 -10.52 -9.83 18.58
CA LEU A 496 -9.55 -8.78 18.91
C LEU A 496 -8.49 -8.60 17.82
N LEU A 497 -7.97 -9.69 17.24
CA LEU A 497 -7.01 -9.60 16.13
C LEU A 497 -7.65 -9.05 14.86
N LEU A 498 -8.90 -9.41 14.54
CA LEU A 498 -9.67 -8.78 13.45
C LEU A 498 -9.80 -7.26 13.67
N ILE A 499 -10.20 -6.84 14.88
CA ILE A 499 -10.34 -5.42 15.26
C ILE A 499 -8.99 -4.70 15.13
N MET A 500 -7.90 -5.28 15.67
CA MET A 500 -6.56 -4.69 15.60
C MET A 500 -6.06 -4.55 14.15
N GLY A 501 -6.34 -5.54 13.30
CA GLY A 501 -6.04 -5.48 11.87
C GLY A 501 -6.79 -4.33 11.19
N TYR A 502 -8.10 -4.21 11.41
CA TYR A 502 -8.97 -3.26 10.72
C TYR A 502 -8.92 -1.83 11.29
N ARG A 503 -8.92 -1.67 12.61
CA ARG A 503 -8.95 -0.37 13.30
C ARG A 503 -7.56 0.26 13.47
N ALA A 504 -6.50 -0.53 13.43
CA ALA A 504 -5.14 -0.06 13.70
C ALA A 504 -4.09 -0.50 12.66
N GLY A 505 -4.49 -1.23 11.62
CA GLY A 505 -3.58 -1.63 10.54
C GLY A 505 -2.43 -2.53 11.03
N MET A 506 -2.63 -3.26 12.12
CA MET A 506 -1.59 -4.08 12.72
C MET A 506 -1.27 -5.28 11.82
N ARG A 507 0.01 -5.58 11.64
CA ARG A 507 0.43 -6.81 10.97
C ARG A 507 0.15 -8.04 11.85
N ARG A 508 -0.02 -9.22 11.25
CA ARG A 508 -0.24 -10.49 11.98
C ARG A 508 0.71 -10.65 13.17
N LYS A 509 2.03 -10.60 12.90
CA LYS A 509 3.08 -10.70 13.93
C LYS A 509 3.06 -9.55 14.94
N GLU A 510 2.68 -8.34 14.54
CA GLU A 510 2.56 -7.21 15.47
C GLU A 510 1.42 -7.44 16.49
N GLY A 511 0.29 -8.02 16.05
CA GLY A 511 -0.86 -8.32 16.91
C GLY A 511 -0.63 -9.50 17.84
N ILE A 512 -0.27 -10.66 17.29
CA ILE A 512 -0.14 -11.88 18.11
C ILE A 512 1.01 -11.81 19.10
N GLY A 513 2.07 -11.04 18.76
CA GLY A 513 3.23 -10.86 19.63
C GLY A 513 3.14 -9.67 20.58
N LEU A 514 1.94 -9.16 20.89
CA LEU A 514 1.76 -8.19 21.97
C LEU A 514 1.98 -8.84 23.33
N ARG A 515 2.59 -8.10 24.26
CA ARG A 515 2.70 -8.48 25.68
C ARG A 515 1.74 -7.67 26.54
N ILE A 516 1.51 -8.12 27.77
CA ILE A 516 0.70 -7.39 28.76
C ILE A 516 1.18 -5.94 28.89
N LYS A 517 2.51 -5.73 29.06
CA LYS A 517 3.11 -4.39 29.18
C LYS A 517 3.09 -3.54 27.92
N ASP A 518 2.69 -4.11 26.78
CA ASP A 518 2.55 -3.38 25.52
C ASP A 518 1.16 -2.74 25.40
N ILE A 519 0.23 -3.02 26.34
CA ILE A 519 -1.10 -2.40 26.40
C ILE A 519 -1.14 -1.44 27.58
N CYS A 520 -1.31 -0.16 27.29
CA CYS A 520 -1.51 0.87 28.30
C CYS A 520 -3.02 1.02 28.53
N SER A 521 -3.51 0.60 29.69
CA SER A 521 -4.95 0.63 30.04
C SER A 521 -5.38 1.90 30.78
N MET A 522 -4.45 2.60 31.45
CA MET A 522 -4.76 3.74 32.30
C MET A 522 -5.02 5.03 31.48
N GLY A 523 -6.12 5.72 31.80
CA GLY A 523 -6.46 7.02 31.23
C GLY A 523 -6.93 6.93 29.78
N ARG A 524 -6.00 7.11 28.83
CA ARG A 524 -6.26 7.01 27.38
C ARG A 524 -5.64 5.72 26.86
N PRO A 525 -6.43 4.65 26.63
CA PRO A 525 -5.86 3.37 26.23
C PRO A 525 -5.01 3.43 24.96
N GLU A 526 -3.82 2.84 24.99
CA GLU A 526 -2.89 2.76 23.85
C GLU A 526 -2.27 1.37 23.71
N ILE A 527 -1.89 0.99 22.49
CA ILE A 527 -1.06 -0.18 22.21
C ILE A 527 0.33 0.29 21.73
N LEU A 528 1.38 -0.23 22.36
CA LEU A 528 2.77 0.06 22.06
C LEU A 528 3.35 -1.02 21.14
N ILE A 529 3.60 -0.68 19.89
CA ILE A 529 4.29 -1.55 18.94
C ILE A 529 5.79 -1.32 19.07
N ARG A 530 6.48 -2.23 19.75
CA ARG A 530 7.94 -2.18 19.94
C ARG A 530 8.58 -3.55 19.68
N PRO A 531 9.87 -3.61 19.32
CA PRO A 531 10.58 -4.88 19.20
C PRO A 531 10.85 -5.47 20.60
N HIS A 532 10.99 -6.79 20.66
CA HIS A 532 11.51 -7.51 21.83
C HIS A 532 12.24 -8.78 21.38
N GLU A 533 12.90 -9.48 22.31
CA GLU A 533 13.76 -10.64 22.03
C GLU A 533 13.08 -11.72 21.16
N LYS A 534 11.77 -11.90 21.35
CA LYS A 534 10.95 -12.91 20.65
C LYS A 534 10.18 -12.37 19.43
N ARG A 535 10.23 -11.06 19.15
CA ARG A 535 9.57 -10.44 17.99
C ARG A 535 10.32 -9.21 17.53
N LEU A 536 10.94 -9.33 16.36
CA LEU A 536 11.50 -8.19 15.63
C LEU A 536 10.40 -7.42 14.91
N LEU A 537 10.64 -6.12 14.69
CA LEU A 537 9.81 -5.30 13.83
C LEU A 537 10.32 -5.33 12.39
N LYS A 538 9.38 -5.25 11.42
CA LYS A 538 9.71 -5.21 9.99
C LYS A 538 10.65 -4.06 9.61
N SER A 539 10.52 -2.93 10.29
CA SER A 539 11.39 -1.77 10.13
C SER A 539 11.42 -0.95 11.41
N LEU A 540 12.40 -0.05 11.54
CA LEU A 540 12.47 0.91 12.64
C LEU A 540 11.21 1.78 12.71
N SER A 541 10.65 2.16 11.55
CA SER A 541 9.42 2.97 11.44
C SER A 541 8.16 2.23 11.90
N ALA A 542 8.22 0.92 12.14
CA ALA A 542 7.09 0.19 12.70
C ALA A 542 6.97 0.41 14.22
N ASN A 543 8.00 0.95 14.90
CA ASN A 543 7.93 1.32 16.31
C ASN A 543 6.99 2.52 16.47
N ARG A 544 5.81 2.31 17.08
CA ARG A 544 4.74 3.31 17.12
C ARG A 544 3.76 3.06 18.26
N ARG A 545 2.98 4.10 18.58
CA ARG A 545 1.84 4.02 19.50
C ARG A 545 0.54 4.04 18.71
N ILE A 546 -0.38 3.17 19.09
CA ILE A 546 -1.72 3.07 18.51
C ILE A 546 -2.71 3.62 19.54
N PRO A 547 -3.36 4.77 19.29
CA PRO A 547 -4.31 5.35 20.21
C PRO A 547 -5.65 4.59 20.17
N VAL A 548 -5.79 3.56 20.99
CA VAL A 548 -6.99 2.72 21.07
C VAL A 548 -8.22 3.56 21.44
N PHE A 549 -8.06 4.52 22.35
CA PHE A 549 -9.12 5.44 22.77
C PHE A 549 -9.74 6.26 21.62
N ILE A 550 -9.01 6.44 20.52
CA ILE A 550 -9.47 7.14 19.31
C ILE A 550 -9.96 6.14 18.27
N PHE A 551 -9.18 5.09 18.03
CA PHE A 551 -9.38 4.25 16.87
C PHE A 551 -10.48 3.21 17.04
N PHE A 552 -10.76 2.80 18.27
CA PHE A 552 -11.68 1.72 18.59
C PHE A 552 -13.01 2.30 19.09
N SER A 553 -14.12 1.64 18.79
CA SER A 553 -15.41 1.93 19.41
C SER A 553 -15.40 1.57 20.90
N THR A 554 -16.32 2.14 21.68
CA THR A 554 -16.42 1.87 23.12
C THR A 554 -16.53 0.37 23.43
N ASN A 555 -17.29 -0.38 22.64
CA ASN A 555 -17.43 -1.84 22.80
C ASN A 555 -16.13 -2.59 22.49
N GLU A 556 -15.42 -2.18 21.43
CA GLU A 556 -14.12 -2.76 21.06
C GLU A 556 -13.05 -2.47 22.13
N GLN A 557 -13.09 -1.27 22.74
CA GLN A 557 -12.22 -0.91 23.86
C GLN A 557 -12.52 -1.75 25.10
N ALA A 558 -13.81 -1.88 25.47
CA ALA A 558 -14.23 -2.68 26.60
C ALA A 558 -13.82 -4.16 26.44
N LEU A 559 -13.96 -4.72 25.24
CA LEU A 559 -13.51 -6.08 24.94
C LEU A 559 -12.00 -6.24 25.17
N LEU A 560 -11.18 -5.33 24.62
CA LEU A 560 -9.72 -5.36 24.81
C LEU A 560 -9.33 -5.30 26.29
N LEU A 561 -9.91 -4.37 27.04
CA LEU A 561 -9.60 -4.16 28.46
C LEU A 561 -10.10 -5.31 29.33
N SER A 562 -11.25 -5.91 29.01
CA SER A 562 -11.76 -7.09 29.72
C SER A 562 -10.85 -8.31 29.52
N PHE A 563 -10.31 -8.50 28.31
CA PHE A 563 -9.37 -9.57 28.03
C PHE A 563 -8.03 -9.34 28.74
N LEU A 564 -7.54 -8.09 28.78
CA LEU A 564 -6.36 -7.72 29.56
C LEU A 564 -6.53 -8.03 31.05
N LYS A 565 -7.64 -7.56 31.63
CA LYS A 565 -7.95 -7.77 33.04
C LYS A 565 -8.04 -9.26 33.38
N LYS A 566 -8.69 -10.05 32.53
CA LYS A 566 -8.74 -11.51 32.69
C LYS A 566 -7.33 -12.12 32.73
N ARG A 567 -6.43 -11.71 31.83
CA ARG A 567 -5.04 -12.19 31.80
C ARG A 567 -4.29 -11.81 33.08
N GLU A 568 -4.50 -10.62 33.60
CA GLU A 568 -3.91 -10.16 34.88
C GLU A 568 -4.45 -10.98 36.06
N GLU A 569 -5.77 -11.25 36.10
CA GLU A 569 -6.42 -12.10 37.12
C GLU A 569 -5.93 -13.56 37.05
N GLU A 570 -5.54 -14.05 35.88
CA GLU A 570 -4.88 -15.35 35.68
C GLU A 570 -3.40 -15.37 36.12
N GLY A 571 -2.85 -14.24 36.58
CA GLY A 571 -1.48 -14.10 37.07
C GLY A 571 -0.44 -13.81 35.98
N ALA A 572 -0.85 -13.28 34.82
CA ALA A 572 0.08 -12.91 33.76
C ALA A 572 1.05 -11.80 34.20
N LYS A 573 2.33 -11.98 33.90
CA LYS A 573 3.38 -10.99 34.15
C LYS A 573 3.47 -9.96 33.02
N PRO A 574 4.09 -8.80 33.25
CA PRO A 574 4.26 -7.76 32.23
C PRO A 574 4.86 -8.27 30.91
N ASP A 575 5.81 -9.21 30.95
CA ASP A 575 6.49 -9.75 29.77
C ASP A 575 5.78 -10.94 29.10
N ASP A 576 4.69 -11.42 29.68
CA ASP A 576 3.90 -12.51 29.10
C ASP A 576 3.11 -12.02 27.88
N TYR A 577 2.84 -12.94 26.95
CA TYR A 577 2.02 -12.62 25.79
C TYR A 577 0.59 -12.29 26.19
N PHE A 578 0.06 -11.26 25.55
CA PHE A 578 -1.34 -10.85 25.68
C PHE A 578 -2.26 -11.96 25.18
N PHE A 579 -2.01 -12.47 23.96
CA PHE A 579 -2.71 -13.61 23.39
C PHE A 579 -2.12 -14.93 23.86
N CYS A 580 -2.52 -15.31 25.08
CA CYS A 580 -2.26 -16.63 25.67
C CYS A 580 -3.58 -17.15 26.25
N ILE A 581 -3.91 -18.41 25.94
CA ILE A 581 -5.12 -19.07 26.45
C ILE A 581 -4.64 -20.18 27.39
N ARG A 582 -4.94 -20.02 28.69
CA ARG A 582 -4.43 -20.89 29.76
C ARG A 582 -4.74 -22.36 29.51
N GLU A 583 -5.92 -22.65 28.97
CA GLU A 583 -6.39 -24.00 28.67
C GLU A 583 -5.55 -24.73 27.61
N LEU A 584 -4.85 -24.00 26.72
CA LEU A 584 -3.95 -24.60 25.72
C LEU A 584 -2.60 -25.02 26.31
N GLN A 585 -2.27 -24.62 27.55
CA GLN A 585 -1.00 -24.91 28.22
C GLN A 585 0.25 -24.48 27.41
N THR A 586 0.08 -23.53 26.47
CA THR A 586 1.17 -22.95 25.70
C THR A 586 1.36 -21.48 26.11
N PRO A 587 2.59 -20.95 26.09
CA PRO A 587 2.85 -19.56 26.46
C PRO A 587 2.35 -18.54 25.41
N PHE A 588 1.91 -19.00 24.24
CA PHE A 588 1.36 -18.20 23.15
C PHE A 588 0.29 -18.99 22.38
N ILE A 589 -0.65 -18.27 21.76
CA ILE A 589 -1.64 -18.87 20.86
C ILE A 589 -1.01 -19.26 19.52
N ASN A 590 -1.46 -20.37 18.92
CA ASN A 590 -1.00 -20.77 17.59
C ASN A 590 -1.56 -19.82 16.52
N GLU A 591 -0.69 -19.32 15.63
CA GLU A 591 -1.06 -18.38 14.57
C GLU A 591 -2.13 -18.94 13.62
N SER A 592 -2.05 -20.22 13.23
CA SER A 592 -3.00 -20.83 12.29
C SER A 592 -4.41 -20.93 12.88
N LEU A 593 -4.52 -21.30 14.16
CA LEU A 593 -5.81 -21.41 14.86
C LEU A 593 -6.60 -20.09 14.89
N VAL A 594 -5.91 -18.96 14.77
CA VAL A 594 -6.53 -17.65 14.76
C VAL A 594 -6.68 -17.14 13.33
N PHE A 595 -5.57 -16.96 12.61
CA PHE A 595 -5.60 -16.19 11.40
C PHE A 595 -6.19 -16.94 10.20
N ASP A 596 -6.15 -18.27 10.19
CA ASP A 596 -6.78 -19.05 9.12
C ASP A 596 -8.31 -18.95 9.23
N HIS A 597 -8.84 -18.96 10.45
CA HIS A 597 -10.27 -18.72 10.68
C HIS A 597 -10.67 -17.28 10.34
N ILE A 598 -9.87 -16.27 10.74
CA ILE A 598 -10.17 -14.87 10.37
C ILE A 598 -10.20 -14.73 8.84
N GLN A 599 -9.22 -15.32 8.15
CA GLN A 599 -9.16 -15.28 6.70
C GLN A 599 -10.35 -15.99 6.05
N TRP A 600 -10.69 -17.20 6.49
CA TRP A 600 -11.87 -17.91 6.01
C TRP A 600 -13.13 -17.06 6.14
N LEU A 601 -13.35 -16.45 7.31
CA LEU A 601 -14.52 -15.60 7.55
C LEU A 601 -14.53 -14.39 6.61
N LEU A 602 -13.38 -13.75 6.42
CA LEU A 602 -13.26 -12.62 5.48
C LEU A 602 -13.55 -13.06 4.05
N GLN A 603 -13.01 -14.19 3.58
CA GLN A 603 -13.26 -14.73 2.24
C GLN A 603 -14.75 -15.03 2.02
N VAL A 604 -15.42 -15.61 3.02
CA VAL A 604 -16.86 -15.89 2.97
C VAL A 604 -17.66 -14.58 2.89
N ILE A 605 -17.33 -13.59 3.72
CA ILE A 605 -18.07 -12.32 3.77
C ILE A 605 -17.85 -11.47 2.52
N THR A 606 -16.62 -11.40 2.02
CA THR A 606 -16.31 -10.62 0.81
C THR A 606 -16.69 -11.33 -0.48
N GLY A 607 -16.97 -12.64 -0.42
CA GLY A 607 -17.15 -13.47 -1.59
C GLY A 607 -15.88 -13.62 -2.43
N ASP A 608 -14.70 -13.31 -1.89
CA ASP A 608 -13.43 -13.31 -2.64
C ASP A 608 -12.42 -14.28 -1.99
N PRO A 609 -12.09 -15.41 -2.65
CA PRO A 609 -11.19 -16.42 -2.11
C PRO A 609 -9.74 -15.93 -1.97
N LYS A 610 -9.37 -14.82 -2.63
CA LYS A 610 -8.03 -14.23 -2.48
C LYS A 610 -7.95 -13.26 -1.30
N THR A 611 -9.03 -13.03 -0.56
CA THR A 611 -9.03 -12.15 0.62
C THR A 611 -8.12 -12.69 1.73
N ARG A 612 -7.37 -11.80 2.39
CA ARG A 612 -6.34 -12.12 3.39
C ARG A 612 -6.37 -11.15 4.56
N TYR A 613 -5.76 -11.57 5.67
CA TYR A 613 -5.58 -10.69 6.84
C TYR A 613 -4.86 -9.37 6.49
N HIS A 614 -3.90 -9.38 5.55
CA HIS A 614 -3.20 -8.16 5.14
C HIS A 614 -4.13 -7.08 4.58
N HIS A 615 -5.25 -7.45 3.94
CA HIS A 615 -6.22 -6.49 3.41
C HIS A 615 -6.88 -5.66 4.50
N LEU A 616 -6.94 -6.13 5.75
CA LEU A 616 -7.40 -5.32 6.88
C LEU A 616 -6.51 -4.07 7.08
N ARG A 617 -5.21 -4.19 6.82
CA ARG A 617 -4.27 -3.05 6.88
C ARG A 617 -4.44 -2.08 5.70
N HIS A 618 -4.73 -2.58 4.49
CA HIS A 618 -5.12 -1.74 3.36
C HIS A 618 -6.43 -0.99 3.66
N SER A 619 -7.38 -1.69 4.27
CA SER A 619 -8.66 -1.12 4.71
C SER A 619 -8.44 -0.02 5.75
N PHE A 620 -7.64 -0.27 6.78
CA PHE A 620 -7.27 0.74 7.78
C PHE A 620 -6.72 2.00 7.12
N ALA A 621 -5.73 1.85 6.23
CA ALA A 621 -5.10 2.98 5.56
C ALA A 621 -6.10 3.75 4.67
N THR A 622 -6.90 3.02 3.89
CA THR A 622 -7.92 3.57 2.98
C THR A 622 -8.99 4.35 3.74
N TRP A 623 -9.61 3.73 4.74
CA TRP A 623 -10.72 4.35 5.48
C TRP A 623 -10.26 5.52 6.34
N ARG A 624 -9.06 5.46 6.93
CA ARG A 624 -8.48 6.61 7.65
C ARG A 624 -8.08 7.73 6.71
N PHE A 625 -7.54 7.40 5.53
CA PHE A 625 -7.27 8.41 4.51
C PHE A 625 -8.55 9.16 4.14
N TRP A 626 -9.63 8.44 3.82
CA TRP A 626 -10.92 9.04 3.49
C TRP A 626 -11.44 9.91 4.64
N LYS A 627 -11.56 9.35 5.85
CA LYS A 627 -11.99 10.07 7.06
C LYS A 627 -11.19 11.35 7.31
N TRP A 628 -9.87 11.28 7.27
CA TRP A 628 -9.01 12.45 7.50
C TRP A 628 -8.91 13.40 6.30
N MET A 629 -9.64 13.14 5.23
CA MET A 629 -9.81 14.06 4.12
C MET A 629 -11.25 14.66 4.12
N MET A 630 -12.24 13.95 4.68
CA MET A 630 -13.69 14.26 4.67
C MET A 630 -14.15 15.65 5.12
N PRO A 631 -13.62 16.33 6.15
CA PRO A 631 -14.11 17.65 6.56
C PRO A 631 -14.02 18.75 5.50
N ARG A 632 -13.33 18.49 4.38
CA ARG A 632 -13.34 19.37 3.19
C ARG A 632 -14.50 19.10 2.23
N TYR A 633 -15.27 18.04 2.44
CA TYR A 633 -16.12 17.40 1.44
C TYR A 633 -17.54 17.06 1.94
N TYR A 634 -17.92 17.57 3.12
CA TYR A 634 -19.21 17.29 3.76
C TYR A 634 -20.43 17.54 2.84
N GLU A 635 -20.33 18.49 1.91
CA GLU A 635 -21.38 18.81 0.94
C GLU A 635 -21.57 17.75 -0.17
N TYR A 636 -20.65 16.80 -0.31
CA TYR A 636 -20.64 15.76 -1.36
C TYR A 636 -20.82 14.33 -0.81
N GLU A 637 -21.35 14.20 0.42
CA GLU A 637 -21.55 12.94 1.15
C GLU A 637 -22.36 11.87 0.38
N THR A 638 -23.20 12.28 -0.58
CA THR A 638 -24.12 11.40 -1.32
C THR A 638 -23.44 10.43 -2.30
N LEU A 639 -22.13 10.54 -2.53
CA LEU A 639 -21.41 9.71 -3.50
C LEU A 639 -21.02 8.33 -2.96
N TYR A 640 -21.19 8.06 -1.66
CA TYR A 640 -20.88 6.73 -1.13
C TYR A 640 -21.76 6.39 0.08
N ARG A 641 -22.57 5.34 -0.06
CA ARG A 641 -23.48 4.84 0.99
C ARG A 641 -22.78 4.55 2.30
N GLY A 642 -21.53 4.08 2.26
CA GLY A 642 -20.76 3.81 3.46
C GLY A 642 -20.17 5.06 4.12
N PHE A 643 -20.61 6.28 3.79
CA PHE A 643 -20.42 7.51 4.59
C PHE A 643 -21.67 7.90 5.39
N GLU A 644 -22.84 7.31 5.12
CA GLU A 644 -24.13 7.71 5.71
C GLU A 644 -24.25 7.42 7.22
N GLN A 645 -23.24 6.82 7.85
CA GLN A 645 -23.22 6.43 9.27
C GLN A 645 -22.11 7.10 10.09
N TYR A 646 -21.69 8.31 9.73
CA TYR A 646 -20.48 8.93 10.29
C TYR A 646 -20.83 9.91 11.42
N ASP A 647 -20.23 9.69 12.58
CA ASP A 647 -20.23 10.64 13.69
C ASP A 647 -19.20 11.74 13.41
N GLU A 648 -19.67 12.90 12.97
CA GLU A 648 -18.84 14.07 12.65
C GLU A 648 -17.99 14.51 13.85
N GLN A 649 -18.59 14.60 15.05
CA GLN A 649 -17.87 15.03 16.25
C GLN A 649 -16.73 14.08 16.57
N LYS A 650 -16.96 12.78 16.44
CA LYS A 650 -15.91 11.76 16.61
C LYS A 650 -14.79 11.92 15.59
N LEU A 651 -15.11 12.21 14.33
CA LEU A 651 -14.11 12.46 13.29
C LEU A 651 -13.28 13.71 13.56
N LEU A 652 -13.92 14.82 13.92
CA LEU A 652 -13.24 16.07 14.24
C LEU A 652 -12.33 15.90 15.46
N ASN A 653 -12.79 15.20 16.50
CA ASN A 653 -11.98 14.87 17.67
C ASN A 653 -10.78 13.98 17.30
N GLU A 654 -10.99 12.95 16.48
CA GLU A 654 -9.92 12.10 15.99
C GLU A 654 -8.86 12.91 15.22
N ARG A 655 -9.29 13.77 14.28
CA ARG A 655 -8.38 14.63 13.52
C ARG A 655 -7.60 15.57 14.41
N LYS A 656 -8.27 16.20 15.39
CA LYS A 656 -7.64 17.08 16.37
C LYS A 656 -6.49 16.38 17.08
N ASN A 657 -6.73 15.16 17.59
CA ASN A 657 -5.74 14.40 18.34
C ASN A 657 -4.62 13.83 17.45
N VAL A 658 -4.96 13.29 16.27
CA VAL A 658 -3.98 12.63 15.38
C VAL A 658 -3.11 13.62 14.61
N LEU A 659 -3.70 14.73 14.14
CA LEU A 659 -3.01 15.74 13.34
C LEU A 659 -2.43 16.88 14.20
N GLY A 660 -2.77 16.92 15.48
CA GLY A 660 -2.38 17.99 16.40
C GLY A 660 -2.88 19.35 15.91
N LEU A 661 -4.18 19.44 15.65
CA LEU A 661 -4.88 20.67 15.22
C LEU A 661 -5.51 21.36 16.44
N GLN A 662 -5.81 22.65 16.33
CA GLN A 662 -6.60 23.33 17.37
C GLN A 662 -8.07 22.90 17.25
N ASN A 663 -8.59 22.96 16.02
CA ASN A 663 -9.92 22.48 15.64
C ASN A 663 -9.83 21.35 14.60
N GLY A 664 -10.76 20.40 14.68
CA GLY A 664 -10.75 19.19 13.85
C GLY A 664 -11.05 19.44 12.37
N ASP A 665 -11.72 20.53 12.04
CA ASP A 665 -12.16 20.93 10.70
C ASP A 665 -11.05 21.61 9.88
N GLU A 666 -9.97 22.02 10.53
CA GLU A 666 -8.85 22.70 9.89
C GLU A 666 -8.22 21.87 8.75
N ALA A 667 -7.90 22.57 7.66
CA ALA A 667 -7.07 22.08 6.58
C ALA A 667 -5.68 21.68 7.08
N SER A 668 -5.22 20.47 6.76
CA SER A 668 -3.92 19.98 7.21
C SER A 668 -3.14 19.24 6.13
N HIS A 669 -1.88 19.62 5.94
CA HIS A 669 -0.92 18.88 5.12
C HIS A 669 -0.34 17.64 5.85
N LYS A 670 -0.69 17.44 7.13
CA LYS A 670 -0.13 16.37 7.96
C LYS A 670 -0.80 15.02 7.73
N VAL A 671 -1.93 14.95 7.02
CA VAL A 671 -2.74 13.72 6.84
C VAL A 671 -1.89 12.54 6.34
N ALA A 672 -1.15 12.72 5.25
CA ALA A 672 -0.34 11.64 4.67
C ALA A 672 0.81 11.19 5.60
N TYR A 673 1.37 12.11 6.39
CA TYR A 673 2.40 11.81 7.38
C TYR A 673 1.84 11.07 8.59
N ALA A 674 0.72 11.54 9.12
CA ALA A 674 0.01 10.88 10.21
C ALA A 674 -0.39 9.45 9.81
N LEU A 675 -0.89 9.26 8.58
CA LEU A 675 -1.24 7.94 8.08
C LEU A 675 -0.02 7.04 7.95
N SER A 676 1.09 7.57 7.41
CA SER A 676 2.37 6.86 7.37
C SER A 676 2.84 6.43 8.77
N MET A 677 2.71 7.30 9.77
CA MET A 677 3.08 6.99 11.15
C MET A 677 2.17 5.93 11.76
N SER A 678 0.84 6.04 11.60
CA SER A 678 -0.13 5.08 12.14
C SER A 678 0.04 3.69 11.52
N VAL A 679 0.34 3.63 10.23
CA VAL A 679 0.60 2.37 9.53
C VAL A 679 2.02 1.83 9.86
N GLY A 680 2.97 2.70 10.21
CA GLY A 680 4.36 2.32 10.52
C GLY A 680 5.25 2.23 9.28
N HIS A 681 5.14 3.20 8.38
CA HIS A 681 6.01 3.40 7.23
C HIS A 681 7.00 4.54 7.44
N SER A 682 8.12 4.47 6.71
CA SER A 682 9.18 5.49 6.74
C SER A 682 8.75 6.86 6.18
N GLY A 683 7.69 6.91 5.36
CA GLY A 683 7.12 8.15 4.89
C GLY A 683 5.92 7.97 3.94
N PRO A 684 5.24 9.08 3.58
CA PRO A 684 4.03 9.09 2.77
C PRO A 684 4.12 8.33 1.45
N SER A 685 5.26 8.41 0.73
CA SER A 685 5.44 7.73 -0.55
C SER A 685 5.22 6.22 -0.45
N MET A 686 5.62 5.60 0.67
CA MET A 686 5.39 4.17 0.90
C MET A 686 3.91 3.88 1.15
N THR A 687 3.21 4.74 1.88
CA THR A 687 1.77 4.57 2.14
C THR A 687 0.94 4.77 0.87
N LEU A 688 1.30 5.75 0.04
CA LEU A 688 0.60 6.05 -1.21
C LEU A 688 0.76 4.96 -2.26
N ASN A 689 1.99 4.47 -2.44
CA ASN A 689 2.27 3.44 -3.44
C ASN A 689 1.65 2.08 -3.09
N HIS A 690 1.51 1.77 -1.79
CA HIS A 690 1.16 0.42 -1.35
C HIS A 690 -0.21 0.29 -0.69
N TYR A 691 -0.87 1.39 -0.28
CA TYR A 691 -2.07 1.27 0.57
C TYR A 691 -3.20 2.25 0.26
N ILE A 692 -2.94 3.37 -0.42
CA ILE A 692 -3.99 4.32 -0.81
C ILE A 692 -4.34 4.08 -2.27
N HIS A 693 -5.22 3.12 -2.52
CA HIS A 693 -5.72 2.77 -3.86
C HIS A 693 -7.06 3.45 -4.20
N SER A 694 -7.65 4.11 -3.22
CA SER A 694 -8.94 4.79 -3.31
C SER A 694 -8.81 6.31 -3.49
N ASP A 695 -7.63 6.80 -3.90
CA ASP A 695 -7.40 8.24 -4.11
C ASP A 695 -8.25 8.82 -5.25
N HIS A 696 -8.58 8.00 -6.24
CA HIS A 696 -9.37 8.40 -7.42
C HIS A 696 -10.77 8.92 -7.03
N TRP A 697 -11.40 8.34 -6.01
CA TRP A 697 -12.67 8.84 -5.45
C TRP A 697 -12.53 10.22 -4.81
N MET A 698 -11.49 10.42 -3.98
CA MET A 698 -11.23 11.73 -3.38
C MET A 698 -10.91 12.78 -4.45
N ARG A 699 -10.24 12.37 -5.52
CA ARG A 699 -10.03 13.20 -6.71
C ARG A 699 -11.33 13.55 -7.40
N GLU A 700 -12.23 12.61 -7.62
CA GLU A 700 -13.55 12.86 -8.22
C GLU A 700 -14.31 13.95 -7.45
N ILE A 701 -14.37 13.82 -6.12
CA ILE A 701 -15.00 14.82 -5.24
C ILE A 701 -14.36 16.20 -5.42
N GLU A 702 -13.02 16.27 -5.44
CA GLU A 702 -12.31 17.53 -5.66
C GLU A 702 -12.56 18.10 -7.06
N PHE A 703 -12.64 17.28 -8.09
CA PHE A 703 -12.94 17.74 -9.45
C PHE A 703 -14.39 18.22 -9.59
N ARG A 704 -15.36 17.59 -8.91
CA ARG A 704 -16.73 18.10 -8.78
C ARG A 704 -16.74 19.48 -8.13
N ARG A 705 -16.06 19.64 -6.99
CA ARG A 705 -15.94 20.93 -6.29
C ARG A 705 -15.24 22.01 -7.12
N LEU A 706 -14.28 21.61 -7.96
CA LEU A 706 -13.53 22.49 -8.86
C LEU A 706 -14.16 22.64 -10.24
N SER A 707 -15.39 22.15 -10.43
CA SER A 707 -16.12 22.32 -11.68
C SER A 707 -16.30 23.81 -11.98
N PRO A 708 -16.14 24.23 -13.25
CA PRO A 708 -16.25 25.64 -13.61
C PRO A 708 -17.70 26.09 -13.44
N GLN A 709 -17.90 27.35 -13.04
CA GLN A 709 -19.23 27.95 -13.09
C GLN A 709 -19.64 28.15 -14.55
N LEU A 710 -20.78 27.59 -14.94
CA LEU A 710 -21.31 27.65 -16.29
C LEU A 710 -22.53 28.56 -16.34
N SER A 711 -22.71 29.27 -17.45
CA SER A 711 -23.92 30.07 -17.68
C SER A 711 -25.13 29.16 -17.86
N THR A 712 -26.33 29.62 -17.49
CA THR A 712 -27.57 28.84 -17.71
C THR A 712 -27.76 28.44 -19.17
N LYS A 713 -27.31 29.28 -20.10
CA LYS A 713 -27.33 28.99 -21.55
C LYS A 713 -26.41 27.82 -21.88
N THR A 714 -25.19 27.83 -21.34
CA THR A 714 -24.22 26.74 -21.52
C THR A 714 -24.73 25.43 -20.92
N ILE A 715 -25.29 25.47 -19.71
CA ILE A 715 -25.89 24.29 -19.06
C ILE A 715 -27.05 23.74 -19.88
N SER A 716 -27.92 24.62 -20.39
CA SER A 716 -29.04 24.26 -21.26
C SER A 716 -28.58 23.58 -22.55
N SER A 717 -27.51 24.11 -23.17
CA SER A 717 -26.89 23.53 -24.36
C SER A 717 -26.31 22.15 -24.08
N LEU A 718 -25.54 22.00 -23.00
CA LEU A 718 -24.89 20.74 -22.62
C LEU A 718 -25.88 19.65 -22.15
N ALA A 719 -26.95 20.03 -21.46
CA ALA A 719 -27.92 19.08 -20.92
C ALA A 719 -29.04 18.73 -21.91
N GLY A 720 -29.09 19.37 -23.10
CA GLY A 720 -30.15 19.13 -24.08
C GLY A 720 -31.55 19.55 -23.61
N VAL A 721 -31.65 20.50 -22.67
CA VAL A 721 -32.93 20.96 -22.08
C VAL A 721 -33.10 22.46 -22.24
N SER A 722 -34.35 22.96 -22.15
CA SER A 722 -34.59 24.41 -22.24
C SER A 722 -33.98 25.20 -21.07
N VAL A 723 -33.57 26.45 -21.33
CA VAL A 723 -33.07 27.39 -20.31
C VAL A 723 -34.05 27.53 -19.14
N ARG A 724 -35.37 27.55 -19.41
CA ARG A 724 -36.41 27.61 -18.37
C ARG A 724 -36.41 26.38 -17.45
N ALA A 725 -36.17 25.18 -18.01
CA ALA A 725 -36.07 23.97 -17.22
C ALA A 725 -34.86 24.00 -16.27
N VAL A 726 -33.72 24.50 -16.75
CA VAL A 726 -32.52 24.72 -15.92
C VAL A 726 -32.81 25.72 -14.79
N GLN A 727 -33.40 26.88 -15.10
CA GLN A 727 -33.76 27.89 -14.11
C GLN A 727 -34.76 27.37 -13.06
N LYS A 728 -35.71 26.53 -13.46
CA LYS A 728 -36.68 25.91 -12.55
C LYS A 728 -36.00 24.94 -11.58
N LYS A 729 -35.05 24.12 -12.05
CA LYS A 729 -34.22 23.27 -11.17
C LYS A 729 -33.31 24.09 -10.25
N ALA A 730 -32.78 25.22 -10.74
CA ALA A 730 -31.92 26.13 -9.97
C ALA A 730 -32.64 26.74 -8.75
N LYS A 731 -33.90 27.16 -8.92
CA LYS A 731 -34.68 27.85 -7.88
C LYS A 731 -34.97 26.99 -6.63
N GLY A 732 -34.75 25.68 -6.71
CA GLY A 732 -34.91 24.75 -5.58
C GLY A 732 -33.65 24.48 -4.77
N LYS A 733 -32.47 25.01 -5.16
CA LYS A 733 -31.18 24.72 -4.51
C LYS A 733 -30.44 26.01 -4.17
N LYS A 734 -29.92 26.11 -2.95
CA LYS A 734 -29.19 27.30 -2.45
C LYS A 734 -27.75 27.40 -2.98
N ASP A 735 -27.18 26.31 -3.48
CA ASP A 735 -25.81 26.25 -3.98
C ASP A 735 -25.77 25.85 -5.47
N GLY A 736 -24.85 26.44 -6.21
CA GLY A 736 -24.87 26.56 -7.68
C GLY A 736 -25.19 25.29 -8.50
N LEU A 737 -25.87 25.54 -9.64
CA LEU A 737 -26.38 24.57 -10.64
C LEU A 737 -25.38 23.54 -11.22
N THR A 738 -24.08 23.65 -10.96
CA THR A 738 -23.04 22.88 -11.66
C THR A 738 -22.72 21.51 -11.07
N ALA A 739 -23.14 21.21 -9.84
CA ALA A 739 -22.90 19.92 -9.21
C ALA A 739 -23.88 18.81 -9.65
N ASP A 740 -25.04 19.17 -10.21
CA ASP A 740 -26.09 18.25 -10.69
C ASP A 740 -26.17 18.11 -12.22
N LEU A 741 -25.25 18.75 -12.95
CA LEU A 741 -25.03 18.49 -14.38
C LEU A 741 -24.47 17.08 -14.55
#